data_AF-A0A961FQS4-F1
#
_entry.id   AF-A0A961FQS4-F1
#
_cell.length_a   1.000
_cell.length_b   1.000
_cell.length_c   1.000
_cell.angle_alpha   90.00
_cell.angle_beta   90.00
_cell.angle_gamma   90.00
#
_symmetry.space_group_name_H-M   'P 1'
#
loop_
_entity.id
_entity.type
_entity.pdbx_description
1 polymer ?
#
loop_
_entity_poly.entity_id
_entity_poly.type
_entity_poly.pdbx_seq_one_letter_code
_entity_poly.pdbx_strand_id
1 'polypeptide(L)'
;MNRPQTRNRLTFFAIACLALSPPLVRAIDDDTEVGDLHGGLVVQLGAENTETAALLSKTGRYLVHVLDPDSDRAAKARESLKADGVYGLASAEALANPAQLPYSENVVNAVMVQSLGKIPLPEILRVLTPRGRVVVPHGASGSAQELMTAGFDSIARQGDAIVARKPWPENMDTWSHPRHGADGNAVSRDTAVGPPERVRWVASAMAEVEGLVTEGGRNFYGGVLARDSFNGLRLWHRDLQKGEVNDPAFNLPALSYDRARPIASDKYLFAVAQGKLVALEAATGEIVRTYEGIGEPDEIIHHHDVVIASDPTQVRAFSTETAEELWHIEAGDPRNLAANSETVTLIRGRPKRGEKSEAVAVDLYSGEIKWKRSDYPWLDQVFRVVMHGDQAAYEVSSLSDHDAGNGLHLLSAETGNLAWELDFAPGMNHKRQARAMFTDDDLWILHGGKVNTADKENTKRELIEVSALDPKTGQTKATHPAGLAHCFPPVATTKYVFAGVLDMTDMETGDTIANRITKANCSRENGWVPANGLIYTTPKHCTCWPMLRGFVAMAPASPESDYPASRPVGEIEFPVRKGPASPDPAAPETAAGDWPTYRGDQWRSGSSAGDGPKSLAQQWSLSLAQPDSLPGGPILFDWAENPFVKGPVSAPVIAGGLAYVAKSDAHEVVAIDATSGEKIWSFTARGRVDTPPTIHRGLALFGCHAGYVYALRADTGELVWECRAAPVDERIVAYGQVESPWPVPGSVLVNNDTAHFVAGRQELADGGVLVFAVDPMTGEKRWVHRLNDIPQKADPTGQNPYEGFYENSGLEFDPVDILHVEGDGLAMSRWIFSADGKNVDVDKWNAFAKLDTGGGEVWVPRGSWTYGARHQDRFRGEAPRRPLVVFRDG
;
A
#
# COMPACT_ATOMS: atom_id res chain seq x y z
N MET A 1 46.86 -38.61 36.74
CA MET A 1 46.65 -39.90 37.43
C MET A 1 45.31 -40.47 36.97
N ASN A 2 45.22 -41.79 36.74
CA ASN A 2 44.04 -42.69 36.77
C ASN A 2 42.62 -42.07 36.64
N ARG A 3 41.69 -42.54 35.79
CA ARG A 3 41.42 -43.92 35.32
C ARG A 3 40.52 -43.90 34.03
N PRO A 4 39.93 -45.01 33.50
CA PRO A 4 40.25 -45.46 32.14
C PRO A 4 39.08 -45.47 31.12
N GLN A 5 39.40 -45.85 29.88
CA GLN A 5 38.41 -46.33 28.90
C GLN A 5 37.78 -47.66 29.33
N THR A 6 36.47 -47.81 29.12
CA THR A 6 35.82 -49.12 28.90
C THR A 6 34.78 -49.00 27.81
N ARG A 7 34.91 -49.81 26.75
CA ARG A 7 33.87 -50.06 25.76
C ARG A 7 32.66 -50.70 26.44
N ASN A 8 31.45 -50.30 26.04
CA ASN A 8 30.32 -51.21 26.05
C ASN A 8 29.60 -51.16 24.70
N ARG A 9 29.29 -52.34 24.15
CA ARG A 9 28.49 -52.50 22.95
C ARG A 9 27.04 -52.22 23.30
N LEU A 10 26.34 -51.42 22.51
CA LEU A 10 24.88 -51.41 22.48
C LEU A 10 24.43 -51.68 21.04
N THR A 11 23.58 -52.69 20.93
CA THR A 11 23.05 -53.26 19.70
C THR A 11 22.20 -52.23 18.96
N PHE A 12 22.44 -52.05 17.66
CA PHE A 12 21.51 -51.32 16.80
C PHE A 12 20.19 -52.10 16.70
N PHE A 13 19.18 -51.68 17.45
CA PHE A 13 17.79 -51.95 17.08
C PHE A 13 17.40 -50.92 16.03
N ALA A 14 17.32 -51.36 14.78
CA ALA A 14 16.72 -50.56 13.70
C ALA A 14 15.21 -50.51 13.91
N ILE A 15 14.75 -49.59 14.77
CA ILE A 15 13.35 -49.17 14.77
C ILE A 15 13.17 -48.31 13.53
N ALA A 16 12.44 -48.85 12.55
CA ALA A 16 11.98 -48.07 11.41
C ALA A 16 10.95 -47.05 11.90
N CYS A 17 11.43 -45.86 12.29
CA CYS A 17 10.58 -44.69 12.44
C CYS A 17 10.05 -44.29 11.06
N LEU A 18 8.95 -44.93 10.65
CA LEU A 18 8.03 -44.36 9.68
C LEU A 18 7.66 -42.98 10.20
N ALA A 19 8.17 -41.94 9.53
CA ALA A 19 7.75 -40.58 9.74
C ALA A 19 6.29 -40.46 9.27
N LEU A 20 5.36 -40.72 10.19
CA LEU A 20 3.95 -40.39 10.02
C LEU A 20 3.84 -38.85 10.07
N SER A 21 3.99 -38.24 8.90
CA SER A 21 3.55 -36.86 8.67
C SER A 21 2.10 -36.71 9.16
N PRO A 22 1.74 -35.61 9.84
CA PRO A 22 0.35 -35.37 10.21
C PRO A 22 -0.54 -35.38 8.95
N PRO A 23 -1.57 -36.24 8.87
CA PRO A 23 -2.40 -36.36 7.68
C PRO A 23 -3.48 -35.27 7.68
N LEU A 24 -3.09 -34.00 7.51
CA LEU A 24 -4.03 -32.87 7.49
C LEU A 24 -3.56 -31.60 6.75
N VAL A 25 -2.60 -31.73 5.82
CA VAL A 25 -2.23 -30.66 4.85
C VAL A 25 -1.95 -31.28 3.48
N ARG A 26 -2.94 -32.00 2.93
CA ARG A 26 -2.87 -32.55 1.57
C ARG A 26 -4.28 -32.53 0.97
N ALA A 27 -4.44 -31.83 -0.16
CA ALA A 27 -5.70 -31.63 -0.87
C ALA A 27 -6.80 -30.88 -0.08
N ILE A 28 -6.61 -29.58 0.13
CA ILE A 28 -7.60 -28.65 -0.43
C ILE A 28 -7.10 -28.48 -1.87
N ASP A 29 -7.67 -29.23 -2.82
CA ASP A 29 -7.24 -29.19 -4.22
C ASP A 29 -7.56 -27.81 -4.82
N ASP A 30 -6.74 -27.34 -5.77
CA ASP A 30 -6.92 -26.06 -6.48
C ASP A 30 -8.24 -25.97 -7.30
N ASP A 31 -9.06 -27.02 -7.30
CA ASP A 31 -10.20 -27.25 -8.22
C ASP A 31 -11.61 -26.99 -7.61
N THR A 32 -11.76 -26.57 -6.34
CA THR A 32 -13.10 -26.36 -5.74
C THR A 32 -13.26 -25.14 -4.81
N GLU A 33 -14.48 -24.58 -4.84
CA GLU A 33 -15.07 -23.49 -4.03
C GLU A 33 -14.81 -22.03 -4.43
N VAL A 34 -13.60 -21.64 -4.89
CA VAL A 34 -13.35 -20.27 -5.44
C VAL A 34 -12.69 -20.23 -6.82
N GLY A 35 -12.39 -21.39 -7.41
CA GLY A 35 -11.66 -21.52 -8.68
C GLY A 35 -10.17 -21.19 -8.57
N ASP A 36 -9.49 -20.94 -9.70
CA ASP A 36 -8.03 -20.73 -9.82
C ASP A 36 -7.51 -19.39 -9.21
N LEU A 37 -8.09 -18.94 -8.10
CA LEU A 37 -7.58 -17.81 -7.31
C LEU A 37 -6.58 -18.35 -6.31
N HIS A 38 -5.36 -17.78 -6.25
CA HIS A 38 -4.30 -18.25 -5.34
C HIS A 38 -4.12 -17.40 -4.07
N GLY A 39 -5.17 -16.65 -3.70
CA GLY A 39 -5.26 -15.76 -2.54
C GLY A 39 -6.20 -14.57 -2.79
N GLY A 40 -6.36 -13.72 -1.77
CA GLY A 40 -7.08 -12.44 -1.88
C GLY A 40 -8.29 -12.28 -0.95
N LEU A 41 -9.14 -11.29 -1.24
CA LEU A 41 -10.35 -10.98 -0.48
C LEU A 41 -11.56 -11.75 -1.02
N VAL A 42 -12.18 -12.56 -0.17
CA VAL A 42 -13.41 -13.32 -0.47
C VAL A 42 -14.56 -12.76 0.35
N VAL A 43 -15.71 -12.54 -0.27
CA VAL A 43 -16.95 -12.14 0.40
C VAL A 43 -17.98 -13.25 0.28
N GLN A 44 -18.51 -13.73 1.40
CA GLN A 44 -19.60 -14.69 1.43
C GLN A 44 -20.92 -13.96 1.72
N LEU A 45 -21.94 -14.19 0.89
CA LEU A 45 -23.30 -13.66 1.08
C LEU A 45 -24.19 -14.78 1.63
N GLY A 46 -24.72 -14.58 2.84
CA GLY A 46 -25.39 -15.60 3.65
C GLY A 46 -24.47 -16.11 4.76
N ALA A 47 -24.99 -16.16 6.00
CA ALA A 47 -24.29 -16.57 7.21
C ALA A 47 -24.79 -17.92 7.77
N GLU A 48 -25.53 -18.70 6.98
CA GLU A 48 -26.08 -20.00 7.38
C GLU A 48 -25.00 -21.08 7.59
N ASN A 49 -23.93 -21.08 6.79
CA ASN A 49 -22.78 -21.97 6.97
C ASN A 49 -21.44 -21.20 6.85
N THR A 50 -20.54 -21.39 7.81
CA THR A 50 -19.20 -20.77 7.84
C THR A 50 -18.05 -21.73 7.48
N GLU A 51 -18.33 -22.98 7.11
CA GLU A 51 -17.33 -24.02 6.88
C GLU A 51 -16.31 -23.63 5.79
N THR A 52 -16.76 -23.26 4.58
CA THR A 52 -15.87 -22.75 3.52
C THR A 52 -15.07 -21.54 3.97
N ALA A 53 -15.71 -20.56 4.62
CA ALA A 53 -15.03 -19.37 5.12
C ALA A 53 -13.89 -19.75 6.09
N ALA A 54 -14.13 -20.69 7.01
CA ALA A 54 -13.11 -21.20 7.90
C ALA A 54 -12.02 -22.00 7.18
N LEU A 55 -12.35 -22.82 6.17
CA LEU A 55 -11.39 -23.58 5.37
C LEU A 55 -10.46 -22.69 4.54
N LEU A 56 -11.01 -21.68 3.85
CA LEU A 56 -10.25 -20.71 3.07
C LEU A 56 -9.34 -19.88 3.98
N SER A 57 -9.86 -19.31 5.06
CA SER A 57 -9.03 -18.61 6.05
C SER A 57 -7.97 -19.52 6.69
N LYS A 58 -8.22 -20.84 6.80
CA LYS A 58 -7.24 -21.82 7.29
C LYS A 58 -6.02 -22.03 6.37
N THR A 59 -6.00 -21.43 5.18
CA THR A 59 -4.81 -21.39 4.30
C THR A 59 -3.87 -20.21 4.57
N GLY A 60 -4.34 -19.19 5.30
CA GLY A 60 -3.63 -17.91 5.46
C GLY A 60 -3.43 -17.08 4.16
N ARG A 61 -4.00 -17.53 3.03
CA ARG A 61 -3.97 -16.86 1.71
C ARG A 61 -5.20 -16.00 1.43
N TYR A 62 -6.32 -16.26 2.13
CA TYR A 62 -7.58 -15.54 1.94
C TYR A 62 -7.98 -14.79 3.19
N LEU A 63 -8.46 -13.56 2.98
CA LEU A 63 -9.22 -12.80 3.96
C LEU A 63 -10.70 -12.97 3.60
N VAL A 64 -11.53 -13.45 4.52
CA VAL A 64 -12.94 -13.79 4.24
C VAL A 64 -13.88 -12.91 5.05
N HIS A 65 -14.86 -12.28 4.40
CA HIS A 65 -15.91 -11.53 5.07
C HIS A 65 -17.29 -12.12 4.78
N VAL A 66 -17.91 -12.69 5.80
CA VAL A 66 -19.29 -13.20 5.77
C VAL A 66 -20.27 -12.07 6.06
N LEU A 67 -21.21 -11.83 5.15
CA LEU A 67 -22.22 -10.78 5.25
C LEU A 67 -23.63 -11.37 5.16
N ASP A 68 -24.50 -10.98 6.09
CA ASP A 68 -25.92 -11.37 6.10
C ASP A 68 -26.77 -10.18 6.59
N PRO A 69 -27.93 -9.87 5.98
CA PRO A 69 -28.83 -8.82 6.47
C PRO A 69 -29.47 -9.12 7.86
N ASP A 70 -29.39 -10.35 8.35
CA ASP A 70 -29.89 -10.77 9.66
C ASP A 70 -28.80 -10.74 10.73
N SER A 71 -29.01 -9.91 11.75
CA SER A 71 -28.03 -9.71 12.83
C SER A 71 -27.79 -10.96 13.67
N ASP A 72 -28.78 -11.84 13.80
CA ASP A 72 -28.69 -13.01 14.66
C ASP A 72 -27.98 -14.15 13.93
N ARG A 73 -28.13 -14.26 12.61
CA ARG A 73 -27.28 -15.13 11.77
C ARG A 73 -25.84 -14.63 11.74
N ALA A 74 -25.60 -13.34 11.53
CA ALA A 74 -24.26 -12.76 11.56
C ALA A 74 -23.56 -12.96 12.93
N ALA A 75 -24.29 -12.84 14.05
CA ALA A 75 -23.77 -13.12 15.38
C ALA A 75 -23.38 -14.61 15.58
N LYS A 76 -24.22 -15.55 15.12
CA LYS A 76 -23.91 -16.99 15.17
C LYS A 76 -22.71 -17.37 14.30
N ALA A 77 -22.61 -16.80 13.09
CA ALA A 77 -21.45 -17.00 12.22
C ALA A 77 -20.15 -16.49 12.88
N ARG A 78 -20.22 -15.35 13.58
CA ARG A 78 -19.10 -14.82 14.39
C ARG A 78 -18.70 -15.77 15.52
N GLU A 79 -19.66 -16.35 16.24
CA GLU A 79 -19.37 -17.36 17.28
C GLU A 79 -18.72 -18.62 16.69
N SER A 80 -19.23 -19.09 15.55
CA SER A 80 -18.70 -20.24 14.80
C SER A 80 -17.24 -20.02 14.38
N LEU A 81 -16.95 -18.92 13.68
CA LEU A 81 -15.61 -18.56 13.21
C LEU A 81 -14.59 -18.34 14.36
N LYS A 82 -15.05 -17.92 15.54
CA LYS A 82 -14.23 -17.87 16.76
C LYS A 82 -13.93 -19.26 17.31
N ALA A 83 -14.92 -20.16 17.34
CA ALA A 83 -14.72 -21.54 17.78
C ALA A 83 -13.77 -22.31 16.85
N ASP A 84 -13.78 -21.98 15.54
CA ASP A 84 -12.83 -22.46 14.54
C ASP A 84 -11.40 -21.87 14.66
N GLY A 85 -11.21 -20.85 15.51
CA GLY A 85 -9.92 -20.20 15.73
C GLY A 85 -9.43 -19.30 14.59
N VAL A 86 -10.31 -18.90 13.66
CA VAL A 86 -9.97 -18.13 12.45
C VAL A 86 -10.41 -16.66 12.49
N TYR A 87 -11.11 -16.24 13.54
CA TYR A 87 -11.72 -14.90 13.59
C TYR A 87 -10.67 -13.78 13.45
N GLY A 88 -10.87 -12.89 12.49
CA GLY A 88 -9.89 -11.92 12.01
C GLY A 88 -9.45 -12.22 10.56
N LEU A 89 -9.02 -13.45 10.28
CA LEU A 89 -8.84 -13.93 8.89
C LEU A 89 -10.18 -14.26 8.23
N ALA A 90 -11.17 -14.63 9.05
CA ALA A 90 -12.59 -14.59 8.72
C ALA A 90 -13.31 -13.62 9.65
N SER A 91 -14.21 -12.77 9.14
CA SER A 91 -15.10 -11.94 9.95
C SER A 91 -16.56 -12.15 9.55
N ALA A 92 -17.50 -11.86 10.46
CA ALA A 92 -18.92 -11.91 10.18
C ALA A 92 -19.64 -10.66 10.70
N GLU A 93 -20.46 -10.04 9.84
CA GLU A 93 -21.14 -8.78 10.10
C GLU A 93 -22.56 -8.73 9.53
N ALA A 94 -23.44 -8.00 10.22
CA ALA A 94 -24.77 -7.69 9.74
C ALA A 94 -24.71 -6.59 8.66
N LEU A 95 -25.22 -6.88 7.47
CA LEU A 95 -25.20 -5.96 6.33
C LEU A 95 -26.19 -4.80 6.55
N ALA A 96 -25.67 -3.57 6.64
CA ALA A 96 -26.47 -2.37 6.94
C ALA A 96 -27.45 -1.98 5.82
N ASN A 97 -27.05 -2.14 4.55
CA ASN A 97 -27.90 -1.92 3.38
C ASN A 97 -28.06 -3.24 2.61
N PRO A 98 -29.22 -3.92 2.62
CA PRO A 98 -29.40 -5.23 1.99
C PRO A 98 -29.32 -5.21 0.45
N ALA A 99 -29.19 -4.04 -0.18
CA ALA A 99 -29.09 -3.87 -1.63
C ALA A 99 -27.71 -3.36 -2.11
N GLN A 100 -26.77 -3.06 -1.21
CA GLN A 100 -25.45 -2.52 -1.54
C GLN A 100 -24.37 -3.22 -0.71
N LEU A 101 -23.26 -3.59 -1.35
CA LEU A 101 -22.11 -4.16 -0.69
C LEU A 101 -21.18 -3.02 -0.23
N PRO A 102 -20.72 -3.04 1.03
CA PRO A 102 -20.08 -1.90 1.67
C PRO A 102 -18.60 -1.78 1.33
N TYR A 103 -18.23 -2.01 0.07
CA TYR A 103 -16.86 -1.99 -0.43
C TYR A 103 -16.70 -0.92 -1.50
N SER A 104 -15.49 -0.37 -1.59
CA SER A 104 -15.08 0.36 -2.78
C SER A 104 -15.13 -0.56 -4.01
N GLU A 105 -15.23 0.02 -5.20
CA GLU A 105 -15.21 -0.73 -6.46
C GLU A 105 -13.91 -1.54 -6.63
N ASN A 106 -13.96 -2.65 -7.36
CA ASN A 106 -12.79 -3.45 -7.73
C ASN A 106 -11.97 -4.11 -6.59
N VAL A 107 -12.40 -4.16 -5.32
CA VAL A 107 -11.56 -4.68 -4.22
C VAL A 107 -11.70 -6.17 -3.90
N VAL A 108 -12.77 -6.85 -4.33
CA VAL A 108 -13.09 -8.23 -3.92
C VAL A 108 -12.64 -9.24 -4.99
N ASN A 109 -11.83 -10.25 -4.65
CA ASN A 109 -11.38 -11.27 -5.61
C ASN A 109 -12.48 -12.30 -5.93
N ALA A 110 -13.26 -12.71 -4.92
CA ALA A 110 -14.38 -13.62 -5.10
C ALA A 110 -15.62 -13.25 -4.27
N VAL A 111 -16.80 -13.41 -4.86
CA VAL A 111 -18.09 -13.34 -4.16
C VAL A 111 -18.75 -14.71 -4.20
N MET A 112 -18.90 -15.34 -3.03
CA MET A 112 -19.57 -16.62 -2.84
C MET A 112 -21.01 -16.38 -2.41
N VAL A 113 -21.98 -16.89 -3.17
CA VAL A 113 -23.41 -16.63 -2.94
C VAL A 113 -24.10 -17.83 -2.32
N GLN A 114 -24.15 -17.93 -0.98
CA GLN A 114 -25.08 -18.87 -0.33
C GLN A 114 -26.52 -18.35 -0.41
N SER A 115 -26.71 -17.05 -0.21
CA SER A 115 -27.98 -16.34 -0.34
C SER A 115 -27.77 -14.95 -0.93
N LEU A 116 -28.34 -14.68 -2.11
CA LEU A 116 -28.22 -13.40 -2.81
C LEU A 116 -29.02 -12.27 -2.12
N GLY A 117 -30.07 -12.62 -1.37
CA GLY A 117 -30.94 -11.66 -0.68
C GLY A 117 -31.56 -10.64 -1.64
N LYS A 118 -31.21 -9.36 -1.47
CA LYS A 118 -31.65 -8.23 -2.32
C LYS A 118 -30.49 -7.58 -3.08
N ILE A 119 -29.29 -8.18 -3.06
CA ILE A 119 -28.10 -7.61 -3.69
C ILE A 119 -28.20 -7.84 -5.21
N PRO A 120 -28.14 -6.79 -6.05
CA PRO A 120 -28.27 -6.94 -7.50
C PRO A 120 -26.94 -7.41 -8.11
N LEU A 121 -26.98 -8.19 -9.20
CA LEU A 121 -25.76 -8.69 -9.85
C LEU A 121 -24.77 -7.59 -10.32
N PRO A 122 -25.22 -6.41 -10.82
CA PRO A 122 -24.31 -5.29 -11.08
C PRO A 122 -23.54 -4.77 -9.85
N GLU A 123 -24.07 -4.93 -8.63
CA GLU A 123 -23.36 -4.55 -7.41
C GLU A 123 -22.24 -5.54 -7.07
N ILE A 124 -22.46 -6.83 -7.32
CA ILE A 124 -21.41 -7.85 -7.24
C ILE A 124 -20.34 -7.55 -8.30
N LEU A 125 -20.74 -7.21 -9.52
CA LEU A 125 -19.80 -6.80 -10.57
C LEU A 125 -19.03 -5.51 -10.19
N ARG A 126 -19.65 -4.56 -9.49
CA ARG A 126 -18.97 -3.33 -9.03
C ARG A 126 -17.83 -3.65 -8.07
N VAL A 127 -18.08 -4.45 -7.03
CA VAL A 127 -17.08 -4.73 -5.99
C VAL A 127 -16.00 -5.73 -6.42
N LEU A 128 -16.30 -6.63 -7.36
CA LEU A 128 -15.31 -7.59 -7.84
C LEU A 128 -14.12 -6.90 -8.52
N THR A 129 -12.91 -7.37 -8.25
CA THR A 129 -11.70 -7.00 -9.01
C THR A 129 -11.93 -7.31 -10.49
N PRO A 130 -11.34 -6.56 -11.43
CA PRO A 130 -11.13 -7.04 -12.80
C PRO A 130 -10.59 -8.47 -12.75
N ARG A 131 -11.20 -9.38 -13.53
CA ARG A 131 -10.91 -10.83 -13.53
C ARG A 131 -11.31 -11.62 -12.27
N GLY A 132 -11.87 -10.97 -11.24
CA GLY A 132 -12.49 -11.59 -10.07
C GLY A 132 -13.75 -12.39 -10.42
N ARG A 133 -14.20 -13.25 -9.50
CA ARG A 133 -15.20 -14.30 -9.78
C ARG A 133 -16.43 -14.20 -8.87
N VAL A 134 -17.61 -14.51 -9.39
CA VAL A 134 -18.79 -14.86 -8.59
C VAL A 134 -19.03 -16.36 -8.66
N VAL A 135 -19.32 -16.98 -7.53
CA VAL A 135 -19.61 -18.41 -7.38
C VAL A 135 -21.04 -18.57 -6.87
N VAL A 136 -21.89 -19.18 -7.69
CA VAL A 136 -23.34 -19.36 -7.44
C VAL A 136 -23.67 -20.86 -7.40
N PRO A 137 -23.89 -21.47 -6.21
CA PRO A 137 -24.24 -22.88 -6.07
C PRO A 137 -25.60 -23.25 -6.69
N HIS A 138 -25.80 -24.54 -6.99
CA HIS A 138 -27.07 -25.05 -7.50
C HIS A 138 -28.25 -24.72 -6.56
N GLY A 139 -29.25 -24.01 -7.06
CA GLY A 139 -30.43 -23.61 -6.30
C GLY A 139 -30.37 -22.19 -5.71
N ALA A 140 -29.21 -21.52 -5.74
CA ALA A 140 -29.13 -20.08 -5.50
C ALA A 140 -29.64 -19.28 -6.71
N SER A 141 -30.12 -18.05 -6.47
CA SER A 141 -30.57 -17.14 -7.53
C SER A 141 -29.39 -16.67 -8.40
N GLY A 142 -29.49 -16.83 -9.71
CA GLY A 142 -28.46 -16.43 -10.67
C GLY A 142 -28.24 -17.47 -11.77
N SER A 143 -29.08 -17.42 -12.80
CA SER A 143 -28.86 -18.21 -14.02
C SER A 143 -27.67 -17.67 -14.82
N ALA A 144 -27.07 -18.51 -15.65
CA ALA A 144 -26.01 -18.10 -16.58
C ALA A 144 -26.44 -16.94 -17.50
N GLN A 145 -27.74 -16.86 -17.84
CA GLN A 145 -28.29 -15.76 -18.65
C GLN A 145 -28.34 -14.44 -17.87
N GLU A 146 -28.73 -14.46 -16.59
CA GLU A 146 -28.77 -13.26 -15.75
C GLU A 146 -27.36 -12.74 -15.46
N LEU A 147 -26.39 -13.62 -15.24
CA LEU A 147 -24.97 -13.27 -15.11
C LEU A 147 -24.42 -12.63 -16.39
N MET A 148 -24.70 -13.20 -17.56
CA MET A 148 -24.31 -12.62 -18.85
C MET A 148 -24.96 -11.24 -19.07
N THR A 149 -26.25 -11.10 -18.79
CA THR A 149 -26.98 -9.82 -18.89
C THR A 149 -26.47 -8.78 -17.88
N ALA A 150 -25.95 -9.19 -16.73
CA ALA A 150 -25.32 -8.30 -15.75
C ALA A 150 -23.89 -7.87 -16.13
N GLY A 151 -23.28 -8.42 -17.20
CA GLY A 151 -21.96 -8.04 -17.70
C GLY A 151 -20.81 -8.98 -17.30
N PHE A 152 -21.10 -10.19 -16.83
CA PHE A 152 -20.08 -11.21 -16.56
C PHE A 152 -19.69 -12.00 -17.83
N ASP A 153 -18.42 -12.42 -17.90
CA ASP A 153 -17.88 -13.32 -18.92
C ASP A 153 -17.45 -14.68 -18.33
N SER A 154 -16.81 -15.52 -19.16
CA SER A 154 -16.18 -16.80 -18.76
C SER A 154 -17.09 -17.75 -17.97
N ILE A 155 -18.39 -17.73 -18.28
CA ILE A 155 -19.42 -18.43 -17.48
C ILE A 155 -19.31 -19.95 -17.69
N ALA A 156 -18.93 -20.66 -16.64
CA ALA A 156 -18.74 -22.11 -16.63
C ALA A 156 -19.50 -22.78 -15.48
N ARG A 157 -19.77 -24.09 -15.62
CA ARG A 157 -20.17 -24.93 -14.48
C ARG A 157 -18.93 -25.60 -13.90
N GLN A 158 -18.73 -25.47 -12.59
CA GLN A 158 -17.68 -26.14 -11.83
C GLN A 158 -18.35 -26.91 -10.69
N GLY A 159 -18.35 -28.24 -10.79
CA GLY A 159 -19.20 -29.10 -9.94
C GLY A 159 -20.68 -28.69 -10.03
N ASP A 160 -21.29 -28.47 -8.86
CA ASP A 160 -22.68 -27.98 -8.74
C ASP A 160 -22.79 -26.45 -8.78
N ALA A 161 -21.71 -25.69 -8.93
CA ALA A 161 -21.75 -24.23 -9.00
C ALA A 161 -21.68 -23.69 -10.44
N ILE A 162 -22.28 -22.52 -10.66
CA ILE A 162 -21.97 -21.64 -11.80
C ILE A 162 -20.89 -20.67 -11.32
N VAL A 163 -19.79 -20.58 -12.07
CA VAL A 163 -18.73 -19.61 -11.86
C VAL A 163 -18.72 -18.66 -13.05
N ALA A 164 -18.70 -17.36 -12.78
CA ALA A 164 -18.67 -16.31 -13.78
C ALA A 164 -17.65 -15.23 -13.37
N ARG A 165 -17.04 -14.57 -14.35
CA ARG A 165 -15.89 -13.68 -14.15
C ARG A 165 -16.23 -12.25 -14.56
N LYS A 166 -15.63 -11.27 -13.88
CA LYS A 166 -15.66 -9.88 -14.33
C LYS A 166 -14.65 -9.67 -15.47
N PRO A 167 -15.04 -9.08 -16.61
CA PRO A 167 -14.09 -8.72 -17.68
C PRO A 167 -13.01 -7.75 -17.18
N TRP A 168 -11.88 -7.71 -17.89
CA TRP A 168 -10.92 -6.62 -17.72
C TRP A 168 -11.47 -5.36 -18.41
N PRO A 169 -11.57 -4.20 -17.74
CA PRO A 169 -12.06 -2.97 -18.38
C PRO A 169 -11.15 -2.52 -19.52
N GLU A 170 -11.72 -2.18 -20.67
CA GLU A 170 -10.97 -1.75 -21.87
C GLU A 170 -10.16 -0.45 -21.66
N ASN A 171 -10.53 0.34 -20.66
CA ASN A 171 -9.87 1.59 -20.29
C ASN A 171 -8.74 1.43 -19.24
N MET A 172 -8.45 0.20 -18.79
CA MET A 172 -7.39 -0.10 -17.84
C MET A 172 -6.18 -0.74 -18.53
N ASP A 173 -4.99 -0.20 -18.26
CA ASP A 173 -3.71 -0.67 -18.81
C ASP A 173 -2.78 -1.14 -17.69
N THR A 174 -1.72 -1.85 -18.05
CA THR A 174 -0.76 -2.46 -17.10
C THR A 174 0.59 -1.73 -17.12
N TRP A 175 1.56 -2.18 -16.34
CA TRP A 175 2.92 -1.60 -16.29
C TRP A 175 3.92 -2.74 -16.09
N SER A 176 4.04 -3.59 -17.10
CA SER A 176 4.76 -4.87 -17.07
C SER A 176 6.27 -4.73 -16.89
N HIS A 177 6.85 -3.58 -17.22
CA HIS A 177 8.28 -3.30 -17.16
C HIS A 177 8.59 -2.10 -16.25
N PRO A 178 9.83 -1.92 -15.74
CA PRO A 178 10.23 -0.73 -14.98
C PRO A 178 9.93 0.60 -15.69
N ARG A 179 9.77 0.57 -17.02
CA ARG A 179 9.47 1.71 -17.89
C ARG A 179 8.22 1.44 -18.75
N HIS A 180 7.15 0.93 -18.10
CA HIS A 180 5.86 0.52 -18.68
C HIS A 180 5.96 -0.70 -19.59
N GLY A 181 6.52 -0.56 -20.79
CA GLY A 181 6.62 -1.61 -21.80
C GLY A 181 8.06 -2.01 -22.17
N ALA A 182 8.16 -2.98 -23.08
CA ALA A 182 9.42 -3.40 -23.69
C ALA A 182 10.02 -2.34 -24.64
N ASP A 183 9.21 -1.38 -25.07
CA ASP A 183 9.62 -0.20 -25.85
C ASP A 183 10.36 0.86 -24.99
N GLY A 184 10.32 0.72 -23.66
CA GLY A 184 10.90 1.66 -22.70
C GLY A 184 10.13 2.97 -22.55
N ASN A 185 8.94 3.08 -23.17
CA ASN A 185 8.15 4.31 -23.20
C ASN A 185 7.30 4.42 -21.94
N ALA A 186 7.67 5.32 -21.02
CA ALA A 186 7.04 5.46 -19.70
C ALA A 186 5.65 6.16 -19.72
N VAL A 187 4.76 5.72 -20.61
CA VAL A 187 3.42 6.28 -20.86
C VAL A 187 2.39 5.16 -20.83
N SER A 188 1.56 5.13 -19.79
CA SER A 188 0.44 4.19 -19.73
C SER A 188 -0.72 4.62 -20.61
N ARG A 189 -1.41 3.63 -21.19
CA ARG A 189 -2.66 3.82 -21.93
C ARG A 189 -3.90 3.82 -21.02
N ASP A 190 -3.70 3.77 -19.70
CA ASP A 190 -4.78 3.74 -18.72
C ASP A 190 -5.55 5.08 -18.72
N THR A 191 -6.81 5.02 -19.10
CA THR A 191 -7.74 6.17 -19.12
C THR A 191 -8.76 6.11 -17.98
N ALA A 192 -8.70 5.08 -17.13
CA ALA A 192 -9.36 5.04 -15.82
C ALA A 192 -8.53 5.78 -14.74
N VAL A 193 -7.21 5.90 -14.92
CA VAL A 193 -6.34 6.73 -14.09
C VAL A 193 -6.67 8.21 -14.27
N GLY A 194 -6.93 8.88 -13.15
CA GLY A 194 -7.07 10.33 -13.05
C GLY A 194 -6.46 10.86 -11.74
N PRO A 195 -6.57 12.18 -11.48
CA PRO A 195 -6.11 12.79 -10.26
C PRO A 195 -6.63 12.04 -9.02
N PRO A 196 -5.75 11.58 -8.12
CA PRO A 196 -6.18 10.75 -7.01
C PRO A 196 -6.94 11.59 -5.98
N GLU A 197 -8.00 11.02 -5.42
CA GLU A 197 -8.77 11.59 -4.30
C GLU A 197 -9.03 10.58 -3.18
N ARG A 198 -8.82 9.27 -3.44
CA ARG A 198 -9.12 8.19 -2.49
C ARG A 198 -7.94 7.25 -2.30
N VAL A 199 -7.81 6.65 -1.11
CA VAL A 199 -6.89 5.53 -0.89
C VAL A 199 -7.59 4.23 -1.25
N ARG A 200 -7.05 3.45 -2.21
CA ARG A 200 -7.61 2.13 -2.56
C ARG A 200 -7.13 1.05 -1.59
N TRP A 201 -5.85 1.09 -1.24
CA TRP A 201 -5.27 0.24 -0.20
C TRP A 201 -3.90 0.77 0.26
N VAL A 202 -3.49 0.34 1.46
CA VAL A 202 -2.16 0.63 2.02
C VAL A 202 -1.60 -0.59 2.76
N ALA A 203 -0.32 -0.90 2.56
CA ALA A 203 0.39 -1.95 3.30
C ALA A 203 1.74 -1.46 3.83
N SER A 204 2.15 -2.02 4.98
CA SER A 204 3.43 -1.68 5.61
C SER A 204 4.62 -2.11 4.77
N ALA A 205 5.79 -1.57 5.11
CA ALA A 205 7.07 -1.97 4.55
C ALA A 205 8.21 -1.66 5.51
N MET A 206 9.30 -2.42 5.34
CA MET A 206 10.48 -2.46 6.22
C MET A 206 11.66 -1.61 5.69
N ALA A 207 11.65 -1.24 4.41
CA ALA A 207 12.71 -0.52 3.71
C ALA A 207 12.15 0.31 2.53
N GLU A 208 12.98 1.12 1.88
CA GLU A 208 12.67 1.67 0.55
C GLU A 208 12.70 0.56 -0.51
N VAL A 209 11.80 0.64 -1.49
CA VAL A 209 11.60 -0.39 -2.51
C VAL A 209 11.47 0.25 -3.87
N GLU A 210 12.13 -0.33 -4.88
CA GLU A 210 12.10 0.11 -6.28
C GLU A 210 11.82 -1.07 -7.22
N GLY A 211 11.57 -0.77 -8.50
CA GLY A 211 11.23 -1.79 -9.49
C GLY A 211 9.84 -2.40 -9.28
N LEU A 212 8.83 -1.57 -9.05
CA LEU A 212 7.43 -2.00 -9.14
C LEU A 212 7.07 -2.23 -10.61
N VAL A 213 6.53 -3.41 -10.91
CA VAL A 213 5.81 -3.73 -12.14
C VAL A 213 4.45 -4.35 -11.81
N THR A 214 3.46 -4.17 -12.68
CA THR A 214 2.12 -4.74 -12.49
C THR A 214 1.57 -5.33 -13.78
N GLU A 215 0.99 -6.52 -13.67
CA GLU A 215 0.41 -7.27 -14.78
C GLU A 215 -0.56 -8.35 -14.26
N GLY A 216 -1.59 -8.69 -15.03
CA GLY A 216 -2.58 -9.73 -14.67
C GLY A 216 -3.38 -9.46 -13.39
N GLY A 217 -3.40 -8.21 -12.90
CA GLY A 217 -3.98 -7.82 -11.61
C GLY A 217 -3.08 -8.09 -10.40
N ARG A 218 -1.76 -8.26 -10.61
CA ARG A 218 -0.77 -8.50 -9.55
C ARG A 218 0.34 -7.45 -9.61
N ASN A 219 0.73 -6.92 -8.46
CA ASN A 219 1.88 -6.02 -8.29
C ASN A 219 3.09 -6.82 -7.81
N PHE A 220 4.23 -6.65 -8.47
CA PHE A 220 5.50 -7.27 -8.11
C PHE A 220 6.51 -6.20 -7.71
N TYR A 221 7.16 -6.42 -6.57
CA TYR A 221 8.15 -5.51 -5.99
C TYR A 221 9.52 -6.17 -5.94
N GLY A 222 10.60 -5.38 -5.96
CA GLY A 222 11.96 -5.89 -6.15
C GLY A 222 12.42 -6.94 -5.14
N GLY A 223 12.63 -8.18 -5.61
CA GLY A 223 13.54 -9.14 -4.97
C GLY A 223 13.02 -10.41 -4.24
N VAL A 224 11.74 -10.81 -4.14
CA VAL A 224 10.47 -10.34 -4.72
C VAL A 224 9.32 -10.51 -3.72
N LEU A 225 8.36 -9.58 -3.77
CA LEU A 225 7.08 -9.62 -3.07
C LEU A 225 5.94 -9.45 -4.08
N ALA A 226 4.89 -10.27 -4.01
CA ALA A 226 3.71 -10.20 -4.85
C ALA A 226 2.48 -9.80 -4.04
N ARG A 227 1.71 -8.83 -4.54
CA ARG A 227 0.44 -8.35 -3.97
C ARG A 227 -0.65 -8.33 -5.02
N ASP A 228 -1.90 -8.45 -4.61
CA ASP A 228 -3.04 -8.10 -5.46
C ASP A 228 -3.00 -6.60 -5.82
N SER A 229 -3.25 -6.24 -7.08
CA SER A 229 -3.19 -4.84 -7.53
C SER A 229 -4.30 -3.95 -6.97
N PHE A 230 -5.48 -4.51 -6.67
CA PHE A 230 -6.68 -3.75 -6.36
C PHE A 230 -7.05 -3.72 -4.88
N ASN A 231 -6.53 -4.65 -4.07
CA ASN A 231 -6.66 -4.63 -2.61
C ASN A 231 -5.32 -4.76 -1.85
N GLY A 232 -4.19 -4.99 -2.52
CA GLY A 232 -2.87 -4.95 -1.89
C GLY A 232 -2.55 -6.12 -0.97
N LEU A 233 -3.43 -7.11 -0.80
CA LEU A 233 -3.15 -8.30 0.02
C LEU A 233 -1.90 -9.02 -0.50
N ARG A 234 -1.01 -9.42 0.41
CA ARG A 234 0.15 -10.26 0.06
C ARG A 234 -0.32 -11.62 -0.46
N LEU A 235 0.11 -11.97 -1.67
CA LEU A 235 -0.20 -13.25 -2.32
C LEU A 235 0.92 -14.28 -2.06
N TRP A 236 2.17 -13.85 -2.24
CA TRP A 236 3.37 -14.63 -1.94
C TRP A 236 4.60 -13.71 -1.89
N HIS A 237 5.70 -14.20 -1.33
CA HIS A 237 7.02 -13.59 -1.47
C HIS A 237 8.10 -14.65 -1.68
N ARG A 238 9.18 -14.29 -2.36
CA ARG A 238 10.31 -15.18 -2.66
C ARG A 238 11.61 -14.40 -2.67
N ASP A 239 12.57 -14.78 -1.83
CA ASP A 239 13.92 -14.22 -1.89
C ASP A 239 14.63 -14.79 -3.13
N LEU A 240 14.94 -13.95 -4.14
CA LEU A 240 15.56 -14.42 -5.38
C LEU A 240 17.02 -14.91 -5.23
N GLN A 241 17.67 -14.61 -4.10
CA GLN A 241 19.03 -15.06 -3.80
C GLN A 241 19.02 -16.38 -3.01
N LYS A 242 18.15 -16.51 -2.00
CA LYS A 242 18.00 -17.75 -1.22
C LYS A 242 17.18 -18.83 -1.92
N GLY A 243 16.14 -18.43 -2.64
CA GLY A 243 15.22 -19.33 -3.36
C GLY A 243 14.03 -19.86 -2.54
N GLU A 244 13.82 -19.36 -1.33
CA GLU A 244 12.74 -19.78 -0.43
C GLU A 244 11.46 -18.96 -0.68
N VAL A 245 10.30 -19.63 -0.71
CA VAL A 245 8.96 -19.01 -0.87
C VAL A 245 8.29 -18.89 0.48
N ASN A 246 7.71 -17.73 0.78
CA ASN A 246 7.02 -17.42 2.03
C ASN A 246 7.87 -17.64 3.30
N ASP A 247 9.21 -17.51 3.20
CA ASP A 247 10.16 -17.53 4.33
C ASP A 247 9.71 -16.52 5.42
N PRO A 248 9.48 -16.93 6.68
CA PRO A 248 9.16 -16.03 7.78
C PRO A 248 10.28 -15.05 8.15
N ALA A 249 11.53 -15.32 7.76
CA ALA A 249 12.67 -14.42 7.88
C ALA A 249 12.89 -13.54 6.63
N PHE A 250 11.92 -13.51 5.71
CA PHE A 250 11.97 -12.65 4.53
C PHE A 250 12.03 -11.18 4.91
N ASN A 251 12.99 -10.48 4.33
CA ASN A 251 13.04 -9.04 4.27
C ASN A 251 13.33 -8.68 2.82
N LEU A 252 12.48 -7.84 2.21
CA LEU A 252 12.51 -7.55 0.78
C LEU A 252 13.89 -6.96 0.40
N PRO A 253 14.73 -7.68 -0.36
CA PRO A 253 16.12 -7.28 -0.54
C PRO A 253 16.21 -6.12 -1.54
N ALA A 254 17.04 -5.13 -1.22
CA ALA A 254 17.41 -4.11 -2.20
C ALA A 254 18.08 -4.79 -3.41
N LEU A 255 17.53 -4.55 -4.60
CA LEU A 255 18.10 -5.02 -5.85
C LEU A 255 19.42 -4.30 -6.12
N SER A 256 20.39 -5.00 -6.72
CA SER A 256 21.64 -4.37 -7.19
C SER A 256 21.34 -3.38 -8.33
N TYR A 257 22.16 -2.34 -8.45
CA TYR A 257 22.10 -1.43 -9.60
C TYR A 257 22.52 -2.13 -10.90
N ASP A 258 23.42 -3.10 -10.80
CA ASP A 258 24.06 -3.78 -11.93
C ASP A 258 23.40 -5.14 -12.20
N ARG A 259 22.06 -5.21 -12.12
CA ARG A 259 21.29 -6.44 -12.38
C ARG A 259 19.93 -6.14 -12.98
N ALA A 260 19.49 -7.05 -13.85
CA ALA A 260 18.17 -7.00 -14.46
C ALA A 260 17.04 -6.93 -13.42
N ARG A 261 16.12 -5.99 -13.63
CA ARG A 261 14.91 -5.83 -12.82
C ARG A 261 13.85 -6.85 -13.23
N PRO A 262 12.98 -7.30 -12.33
CA PRO A 262 11.85 -8.16 -12.71
C PRO A 262 10.93 -7.47 -13.73
N ILE A 263 10.41 -8.24 -14.67
CA ILE A 263 9.39 -7.84 -15.65
C ILE A 263 8.29 -8.90 -15.66
N ALA A 264 7.05 -8.51 -15.97
CA ALA A 264 5.89 -9.39 -15.84
C ALA A 264 5.15 -9.63 -17.17
N SER A 265 4.49 -10.78 -17.26
CA SER A 265 3.36 -11.07 -18.14
C SER A 265 2.20 -11.59 -17.26
N ASP A 266 1.02 -11.78 -17.85
CA ASP A 266 -0.17 -12.25 -17.12
C ASP A 266 0.06 -13.59 -16.38
N LYS A 267 0.92 -14.43 -16.98
CA LYS A 267 1.25 -15.78 -16.54
C LYS A 267 2.62 -15.88 -15.86
N TYR A 268 3.61 -15.08 -16.28
CA TYR A 268 4.98 -15.24 -15.79
C TYR A 268 5.55 -13.95 -15.21
N LEU A 269 6.28 -14.06 -14.09
CA LEU A 269 7.26 -13.07 -13.67
C LEU A 269 8.64 -13.53 -14.15
N PHE A 270 9.31 -12.74 -14.99
CA PHE A 270 10.69 -13.00 -15.39
C PHE A 270 11.65 -12.27 -14.46
N ALA A 271 12.64 -12.98 -13.93
CA ALA A 271 13.61 -12.41 -13.00
C ALA A 271 14.94 -13.18 -13.02
N VAL A 272 15.96 -12.59 -12.39
CA VAL A 272 17.25 -13.25 -12.18
C VAL A 272 17.28 -13.89 -10.80
N ALA A 273 17.14 -15.21 -10.74
CA ALA A 273 17.23 -16.00 -9.52
C ALA A 273 18.56 -16.76 -9.48
N GLN A 274 19.34 -16.61 -8.41
CA GLN A 274 20.63 -17.30 -8.21
C GLN A 274 21.58 -17.22 -9.43
N GLY A 275 21.62 -16.06 -10.10
CA GLY A 275 22.46 -15.82 -11.28
C GLY A 275 21.84 -16.20 -12.63
N LYS A 276 20.71 -16.93 -12.64
CA LYS A 276 20.05 -17.39 -13.87
C LYS A 276 18.78 -16.60 -14.20
N LEU A 277 18.52 -16.40 -15.49
CA LEU A 277 17.21 -15.96 -15.96
C LEU A 277 16.18 -17.09 -15.79
N VAL A 278 15.08 -16.78 -15.11
CA VAL A 278 13.98 -17.72 -14.86
C VAL A 278 12.63 -17.07 -15.16
N ALA A 279 11.63 -17.88 -15.51
CA ALA A 279 10.23 -17.51 -15.38
C ALA A 279 9.66 -18.19 -14.13
N LEU A 280 9.03 -17.38 -13.29
CA LEU A 280 8.21 -17.81 -12.17
C LEU A 280 6.74 -17.72 -12.59
N GLU A 281 5.90 -18.67 -12.19
CA GLU A 281 4.46 -18.56 -12.37
C GLU A 281 3.94 -17.39 -11.53
N ALA A 282 3.30 -16.40 -12.18
CA ALA A 282 2.95 -15.11 -11.61
C ALA A 282 1.99 -15.23 -10.41
N ALA A 283 1.15 -16.27 -10.42
CA ALA A 283 0.19 -16.52 -9.35
C ALA A 283 0.78 -17.16 -8.08
N THR A 284 1.88 -17.93 -8.19
CA THR A 284 2.40 -18.77 -7.09
C THR A 284 3.83 -18.45 -6.66
N GLY A 285 4.64 -17.85 -7.54
CA GLY A 285 6.06 -17.63 -7.29
C GLY A 285 6.94 -18.88 -7.45
N GLU A 286 6.42 -19.95 -8.04
CA GLU A 286 7.19 -21.15 -8.36
C GLU A 286 8.00 -20.95 -9.66
N ILE A 287 9.28 -21.34 -9.65
CA ILE A 287 10.10 -21.32 -10.87
C ILE A 287 9.63 -22.46 -11.78
N VAL A 288 9.06 -22.09 -12.92
CA VAL A 288 8.54 -23.03 -13.93
C VAL A 288 9.48 -23.18 -15.14
N ARG A 289 10.39 -22.21 -15.37
CA ARG A 289 11.34 -22.23 -16.49
C ARG A 289 12.70 -21.65 -16.09
N THR A 290 13.74 -22.08 -16.78
CA THR A 290 15.08 -21.49 -16.74
C THR A 290 15.57 -21.31 -18.16
N TYR A 291 16.12 -20.14 -18.47
CA TYR A 291 16.61 -19.79 -19.79
C TYR A 291 18.13 -19.96 -19.78
N GLU A 292 18.62 -21.01 -20.45
CA GLU A 292 20.03 -21.38 -20.46
C GLU A 292 20.81 -20.63 -21.56
N GLY A 293 22.13 -20.56 -21.43
CA GLY A 293 23.03 -19.96 -22.43
C GLY A 293 23.27 -18.45 -22.28
N ILE A 294 22.37 -17.71 -21.63
CA ILE A 294 22.65 -16.37 -21.11
C ILE A 294 23.49 -16.47 -19.81
N GLY A 295 24.39 -15.51 -19.58
CA GLY A 295 25.16 -15.39 -18.34
C GLY A 295 24.33 -14.87 -17.17
N GLU A 296 24.93 -14.04 -16.31
CA GLU A 296 24.16 -13.25 -15.35
C GLU A 296 23.55 -12.03 -16.07
N PRO A 297 22.22 -11.88 -16.20
CA PRO A 297 21.65 -10.81 -17.01
C PRO A 297 21.64 -9.44 -16.31
N ASP A 298 21.98 -8.41 -17.09
CA ASP A 298 22.00 -7.01 -16.67
C ASP A 298 20.73 -6.26 -17.10
N GLU A 299 20.13 -6.61 -18.25
CA GLU A 299 18.85 -6.08 -18.74
C GLU A 299 17.98 -7.22 -19.30
N ILE A 300 16.67 -7.15 -19.07
CA ILE A 300 15.66 -8.07 -19.62
C ILE A 300 14.43 -7.29 -20.10
N ILE A 301 13.86 -7.69 -21.24
CA ILE A 301 12.58 -7.18 -21.75
C ILE A 301 11.74 -8.35 -22.30
N HIS A 302 10.42 -8.20 -22.31
CA HIS A 302 9.46 -9.21 -22.74
C HIS A 302 8.42 -8.56 -23.66
N HIS A 303 8.35 -9.02 -24.91
CA HIS A 303 7.41 -8.52 -25.90
C HIS A 303 6.62 -9.68 -26.48
N HIS A 304 5.31 -9.69 -26.24
CA HIS A 304 4.36 -10.75 -26.63
C HIS A 304 4.78 -12.17 -26.18
N ASP A 305 5.42 -12.94 -27.06
CA ASP A 305 5.84 -14.32 -26.87
C ASP A 305 7.37 -14.50 -26.88
N VAL A 306 8.13 -13.38 -26.81
CA VAL A 306 9.59 -13.35 -26.80
C VAL A 306 10.12 -12.70 -25.52
N VAL A 307 11.04 -13.39 -24.84
CA VAL A 307 11.90 -12.84 -23.77
C VAL A 307 13.28 -12.52 -24.36
N ILE A 308 13.77 -11.31 -24.18
CA ILE A 308 15.11 -10.88 -24.60
C ILE A 308 15.91 -10.54 -23.35
N ALA A 309 17.16 -11.00 -23.29
CA ALA A 309 18.07 -10.75 -22.18
C ALA A 309 19.48 -10.43 -22.68
N SER A 310 20.18 -9.56 -21.95
CA SER A 310 21.57 -9.24 -22.20
C SER A 310 22.46 -9.51 -20.99
N ASP A 311 23.69 -9.91 -21.27
CA ASP A 311 24.81 -9.96 -20.33
C ASP A 311 25.99 -9.18 -20.92
N PRO A 312 27.13 -8.98 -20.22
CA PRO A 312 28.26 -8.18 -20.70
C PRO A 312 28.92 -8.64 -22.03
N THR A 313 28.50 -9.77 -22.59
CA THR A 313 29.10 -10.40 -23.80
C THR A 313 28.12 -10.65 -24.95
N GLN A 314 26.81 -10.63 -24.71
CA GLN A 314 25.83 -11.10 -25.69
C GLN A 314 24.40 -10.60 -25.39
N VAL A 315 23.55 -10.65 -26.41
CA VAL A 315 22.09 -10.56 -26.29
C VAL A 315 21.47 -11.85 -26.84
N ARG A 316 20.52 -12.44 -26.11
CA ARG A 316 19.78 -13.64 -26.52
C ARG A 316 18.27 -13.38 -26.47
N ALA A 317 17.54 -13.98 -27.39
CA ALA A 317 16.09 -14.03 -27.39
C ALA A 317 15.59 -15.47 -27.29
N PHE A 318 14.49 -15.64 -26.55
CA PHE A 318 13.91 -16.94 -26.22
C PHE A 318 12.40 -16.90 -26.37
N SER A 319 11.79 -18.04 -26.71
CA SER A 319 10.33 -18.19 -26.60
C SER A 319 9.89 -18.11 -25.14
N THR A 320 8.88 -17.29 -24.86
CA THR A 320 8.18 -17.22 -23.58
C THR A 320 7.62 -18.58 -23.16
N GLU A 321 7.07 -19.36 -24.09
CA GLU A 321 6.33 -20.60 -23.79
C GLU A 321 7.12 -21.90 -23.95
N THR A 322 8.34 -21.89 -24.50
CA THR A 322 9.22 -23.08 -24.49
C THR A 322 10.53 -22.86 -23.76
N ALA A 323 10.96 -21.61 -23.53
CA ALA A 323 12.31 -21.22 -23.13
C ALA A 323 13.43 -21.68 -24.10
N GLU A 324 13.06 -22.11 -25.31
CA GLU A 324 14.02 -22.37 -26.40
C GLU A 324 14.55 -21.05 -26.94
N GLU A 325 15.83 -21.04 -27.27
CA GLU A 325 16.50 -19.90 -27.91
C GLU A 325 15.98 -19.73 -29.35
N LEU A 326 15.62 -18.49 -29.69
CA LEU A 326 15.26 -18.08 -31.05
C LEU A 326 16.52 -17.62 -31.80
N TRP A 327 17.33 -16.77 -31.15
CA TRP A 327 18.58 -16.24 -31.69
C TRP A 327 19.49 -15.69 -30.58
N HIS A 328 20.77 -15.51 -30.91
CA HIS A 328 21.73 -14.74 -30.11
C HIS A 328 22.63 -13.88 -30.99
N ILE A 329 23.13 -12.78 -30.43
CA ILE A 329 24.18 -11.95 -31.02
C ILE A 329 25.29 -11.66 -30.01
N GLU A 330 26.54 -11.76 -30.47
CA GLU A 330 27.71 -11.31 -29.71
C GLU A 330 27.74 -9.77 -29.63
N ALA A 331 27.94 -9.23 -28.42
CA ALA A 331 27.92 -7.81 -28.14
C ALA A 331 28.80 -7.46 -26.93
N GLY A 332 29.77 -6.56 -27.08
CA GLY A 332 30.53 -6.07 -25.92
C GLY A 332 29.71 -5.07 -25.10
N ASP A 333 29.45 -5.35 -23.82
CA ASP A 333 28.66 -4.50 -22.90
C ASP A 333 27.38 -3.90 -23.53
N PRO A 334 26.44 -4.76 -24.02
CA PRO A 334 25.15 -4.33 -24.58
C PRO A 334 24.30 -3.60 -23.54
N ARG A 335 23.59 -2.56 -23.97
CA ARG A 335 22.79 -1.69 -23.11
C ARG A 335 21.64 -1.03 -23.85
N ASN A 336 20.64 -0.59 -23.09
CA ASN A 336 19.47 0.14 -23.58
C ASN A 336 18.64 -0.69 -24.56
N LEU A 337 18.29 -1.92 -24.17
CA LEU A 337 17.35 -2.74 -24.92
C LEU A 337 15.97 -2.05 -24.96
N ALA A 338 15.45 -1.87 -26.16
CA ALA A 338 14.06 -1.47 -26.40
C ALA A 338 13.50 -2.24 -27.61
N ALA A 339 12.23 -2.63 -27.58
CA ALA A 339 11.60 -3.40 -28.64
C ALA A 339 10.20 -2.90 -28.99
N ASN A 340 9.88 -2.90 -30.29
CA ASN A 340 8.52 -2.84 -30.81
C ASN A 340 8.13 -4.21 -31.42
N SER A 341 6.99 -4.29 -32.11
CA SER A 341 6.44 -5.53 -32.69
C SER A 341 7.31 -6.23 -33.73
N GLU A 342 8.35 -5.57 -34.26
CA GLU A 342 9.20 -6.10 -35.33
C GLU A 342 10.70 -5.96 -35.06
N THR A 343 11.12 -5.06 -34.18
CA THR A 343 12.50 -4.59 -34.09
C THR A 343 12.94 -4.43 -32.65
N VAL A 344 14.12 -4.94 -32.34
CA VAL A 344 14.85 -4.71 -31.09
C VAL A 344 16.01 -3.77 -31.38
N THR A 345 16.09 -2.67 -30.65
CA THR A 345 17.24 -1.75 -30.68
C THR A 345 18.12 -1.95 -29.45
N LEU A 346 19.43 -1.77 -29.63
CA LEU A 346 20.42 -1.81 -28.57
C LEU A 346 21.63 -0.93 -28.91
N ILE A 347 22.43 -0.61 -27.91
CA ILE A 347 23.80 -0.12 -28.10
C ILE A 347 24.77 -1.19 -27.62
N ARG A 348 25.81 -1.48 -28.41
CA ARG A 348 26.94 -2.32 -28.00
C ARG A 348 28.26 -1.58 -28.17
N GLY A 349 29.32 -2.15 -27.62
CA GLY A 349 30.70 -1.67 -27.69
C GLY A 349 31.19 -1.17 -26.34
N ARG A 350 32.45 -1.51 -26.03
CA ARG A 350 33.18 -1.11 -24.81
C ARG A 350 34.15 0.05 -25.05
N PRO A 351 33.71 1.33 -25.06
CA PRO A 351 34.60 2.49 -25.27
C PRO A 351 35.76 2.56 -24.26
N LYS A 352 35.53 2.14 -23.00
CA LYS A 352 36.60 2.04 -21.97
C LYS A 352 37.70 1.00 -22.30
N ARG A 353 37.45 0.07 -23.23
CA ARG A 353 38.44 -0.90 -23.74
C ARG A 353 38.91 -0.59 -25.17
N GLY A 354 38.51 0.57 -25.73
CA GLY A 354 38.87 0.99 -27.09
C GLY A 354 37.98 0.42 -28.20
N GLU A 355 36.93 -0.34 -27.85
CA GLU A 355 35.88 -0.74 -28.81
C GLU A 355 34.96 0.46 -29.07
N LYS A 356 34.54 0.71 -30.31
CA LYS A 356 33.57 1.79 -30.60
C LYS A 356 32.17 1.40 -30.13
N SER A 357 31.41 2.36 -29.60
CA SER A 357 29.96 2.17 -29.46
C SER A 357 29.27 2.15 -30.83
N GLU A 358 28.30 1.26 -30.97
CA GLU A 358 27.50 1.04 -32.16
C GLU A 358 26.03 0.83 -31.75
N ALA A 359 25.13 1.68 -32.25
CA ALA A 359 23.69 1.41 -32.20
C ALA A 359 23.34 0.36 -33.26
N VAL A 360 22.53 -0.62 -32.88
CA VAL A 360 22.15 -1.76 -33.74
C VAL A 360 20.64 -1.98 -33.61
N ALA A 361 19.99 -2.22 -34.74
CA ALA A 361 18.64 -2.78 -34.78
C ALA A 361 18.70 -4.21 -35.32
N VAL A 362 17.98 -5.12 -34.67
CA VAL A 362 17.75 -6.48 -35.14
C VAL A 362 16.26 -6.75 -35.27
N ASP A 363 15.91 -7.68 -36.13
CA ASP A 363 14.57 -8.26 -36.19
C ASP A 363 14.23 -9.03 -34.90
N LEU A 364 13.02 -8.84 -34.38
CA LEU A 364 12.58 -9.40 -33.10
C LEU A 364 12.62 -10.93 -33.05
N TYR A 365 12.26 -11.61 -34.15
CA TYR A 365 12.08 -13.06 -34.16
C TYR A 365 13.25 -13.84 -34.76
N SER A 366 14.00 -13.23 -35.68
CA SER A 366 15.14 -13.87 -36.36
C SER A 366 16.52 -13.40 -35.89
N GLY A 367 16.60 -12.24 -35.22
CA GLY A 367 17.87 -11.61 -34.86
C GLY A 367 18.66 -11.06 -36.07
N GLU A 368 18.06 -11.03 -37.27
CA GLU A 368 18.70 -10.47 -38.46
C GLU A 368 18.97 -8.97 -38.26
N ILE A 369 20.19 -8.54 -38.53
CA ILE A 369 20.60 -7.15 -38.29
C ILE A 369 20.06 -6.25 -39.41
N LYS A 370 19.05 -5.45 -39.09
CA LYS A 370 18.43 -4.48 -40.00
C LYS A 370 19.40 -3.35 -40.34
N TRP A 371 20.09 -2.79 -39.34
CA TRP A 371 21.12 -1.76 -39.53
C TRP A 371 22.10 -1.64 -38.36
N LYS A 372 23.19 -0.90 -38.58
CA LYS A 372 24.22 -0.56 -37.58
C LYS A 372 24.70 0.87 -37.79
N ARG A 373 24.95 1.62 -36.71
CA ARG A 373 25.47 3.00 -36.73
C ARG A 373 26.54 3.18 -35.66
N SER A 374 27.74 3.57 -36.07
CA SER A 374 28.88 3.87 -35.16
C SER A 374 29.50 5.25 -35.45
N ASP A 375 28.77 6.09 -36.16
CA ASP A 375 29.16 7.42 -36.64
C ASP A 375 28.64 8.56 -35.75
N TYR A 376 27.65 8.27 -34.89
CA TYR A 376 27.09 9.22 -33.93
C TYR A 376 28.00 9.38 -32.70
N PRO A 377 28.54 10.59 -32.44
CA PRO A 377 29.54 10.81 -31.38
C PRO A 377 28.96 10.75 -29.96
N TRP A 378 27.63 10.80 -29.83
CA TRP A 378 26.91 10.81 -28.56
C TRP A 378 26.57 9.40 -28.03
N LEU A 379 26.81 8.32 -28.79
CA LEU A 379 26.46 6.92 -28.41
C LEU A 379 27.10 6.44 -27.10
N ASP A 380 28.25 6.99 -26.72
CA ASP A 380 28.92 6.69 -25.45
C ASP A 380 28.20 7.29 -24.23
N GLN A 381 27.32 8.27 -24.45
CA GLN A 381 26.62 9.05 -23.42
C GLN A 381 25.11 8.76 -23.36
N VAL A 382 24.61 7.84 -24.21
CA VAL A 382 23.19 7.46 -24.22
C VAL A 382 22.87 6.66 -22.96
N PHE A 383 21.99 7.23 -22.14
CA PHE A 383 21.50 6.65 -20.89
C PHE A 383 20.25 5.78 -21.09
N ARG A 384 19.48 6.00 -22.16
CA ARG A 384 18.27 5.22 -22.49
C ARG A 384 17.96 5.27 -23.99
N VAL A 385 17.28 4.24 -24.48
CA VAL A 385 16.54 4.28 -25.74
C VAL A 385 15.06 4.07 -25.43
N VAL A 386 14.20 4.83 -26.12
CA VAL A 386 12.72 4.69 -26.06
C VAL A 386 12.21 4.51 -27.48
N MET A 387 11.33 3.54 -27.72
CA MET A 387 10.72 3.30 -29.03
C MET A 387 9.24 3.70 -29.07
N HIS A 388 8.77 4.17 -30.22
CA HIS A 388 7.35 4.36 -30.52
C HIS A 388 7.13 4.32 -32.04
N GLY A 389 6.38 3.33 -32.54
CA GLY A 389 6.22 3.12 -34.00
C GLY A 389 7.57 2.92 -34.71
N ASP A 390 7.83 3.70 -35.77
CA ASP A 390 9.13 3.77 -36.48
C ASP A 390 10.13 4.76 -35.83
N GLN A 391 9.94 5.17 -34.57
CA GLN A 391 10.82 6.14 -33.93
C GLN A 391 11.57 5.51 -32.76
N ALA A 392 12.86 5.84 -32.65
CA ALA A 392 13.73 5.47 -31.55
C ALA A 392 14.41 6.74 -31.02
N ALA A 393 14.05 7.16 -29.82
CA ALA A 393 14.63 8.29 -29.12
C ALA A 393 15.82 7.85 -28.29
N TYR A 394 17.01 8.35 -28.63
CA TYR A 394 18.25 8.11 -27.90
C TYR A 394 18.46 9.26 -26.90
N GLU A 395 18.23 8.95 -25.63
CA GLU A 395 18.36 9.88 -24.51
C GLU A 395 19.81 9.99 -24.05
N VAL A 396 20.44 11.14 -24.27
CA VAL A 396 21.73 11.48 -23.66
C VAL A 396 21.48 12.18 -22.32
N SER A 397 22.15 11.73 -21.26
CA SER A 397 21.95 12.29 -19.92
C SER A 397 23.26 12.37 -19.15
N SER A 398 23.53 13.53 -18.54
CA SER A 398 24.76 13.76 -17.78
C SER A 398 24.78 13.01 -16.45
N LEU A 399 23.62 12.58 -15.95
CA LEU A 399 23.41 12.00 -14.62
C LEU A 399 24.02 12.82 -13.47
N SER A 400 24.22 14.11 -13.72
CA SER A 400 24.74 15.09 -12.78
C SER A 400 23.66 16.12 -12.45
N ASP A 401 23.97 17.12 -11.64
CA ASP A 401 23.04 18.23 -11.37
C ASP A 401 23.16 19.34 -12.44
N HIS A 402 24.13 19.23 -13.36
CA HIS A 402 24.39 20.21 -14.42
C HIS A 402 23.43 20.11 -15.61
N ASP A 403 23.06 21.28 -16.13
CA ASP A 403 22.08 21.44 -17.22
C ASP A 403 22.64 20.97 -18.57
N ALA A 404 23.93 21.24 -18.83
CA ALA A 404 24.59 20.92 -20.09
C ALA A 404 24.96 19.42 -20.21
N GLY A 405 24.99 18.92 -21.45
CA GLY A 405 25.29 17.51 -21.74
C GLY A 405 24.10 16.57 -21.56
N ASN A 406 22.88 17.09 -21.68
CA ASN A 406 21.65 16.31 -21.81
C ASN A 406 21.01 16.65 -23.17
N GLY A 407 20.44 15.65 -23.84
CA GLY A 407 19.89 15.83 -25.18
C GLY A 407 19.07 14.64 -25.65
N LEU A 408 18.33 14.84 -26.73
CA LEU A 408 17.53 13.82 -27.39
C LEU A 408 17.90 13.73 -28.87
N HIS A 409 18.19 12.53 -29.34
CA HIS A 409 18.50 12.27 -30.76
C HIS A 409 17.48 11.28 -31.30
N LEU A 410 16.66 11.69 -32.27
CA LEU A 410 15.58 10.85 -32.78
C LEU A 410 15.99 10.16 -34.07
N LEU A 411 16.00 8.83 -34.07
CA LEU A 411 16.33 7.99 -35.22
C LEU A 411 15.07 7.27 -35.74
N SER A 412 15.02 7.00 -37.05
CA SER A 412 14.09 6.01 -37.62
C SER A 412 14.49 4.61 -37.14
N ALA A 413 13.53 3.83 -36.65
CA ALA A 413 13.74 2.46 -36.17
C ALA A 413 13.99 1.47 -37.34
N GLU A 414 13.42 1.72 -38.51
CA GLU A 414 13.62 0.96 -39.75
C GLU A 414 15.01 1.19 -40.34
N THR A 415 15.54 2.41 -40.31
CA THR A 415 16.74 2.79 -41.08
C THR A 415 17.96 3.23 -40.26
N GLY A 416 17.78 3.54 -38.97
CA GLY A 416 18.83 4.06 -38.10
C GLY A 416 19.33 5.45 -38.52
N ASN A 417 18.58 6.19 -39.32
CA ASN A 417 18.91 7.57 -39.70
C ASN A 417 18.36 8.56 -38.69
N LEU A 418 19.23 9.47 -38.23
CA LEU A 418 18.86 10.65 -37.45
C LEU A 418 17.87 11.52 -38.24
N ALA A 419 16.67 11.69 -37.69
CA ALA A 419 15.65 12.59 -38.19
C ALA A 419 15.90 14.03 -37.69
N TRP A 420 16.13 14.17 -36.38
CA TRP A 420 16.44 15.44 -35.71
C TRP A 420 17.09 15.20 -34.34
N GLU A 421 17.68 16.24 -33.76
CA GLU A 421 18.23 16.24 -32.40
C GLU A 421 17.95 17.55 -31.66
N LEU A 422 17.91 17.49 -30.33
CA LEU A 422 17.57 18.60 -29.45
C LEU A 422 18.38 18.53 -28.14
N ASP A 423 19.20 19.56 -27.88
CA ASP A 423 19.77 19.80 -26.55
C ASP A 423 18.70 20.39 -25.62
N PHE A 424 18.61 19.93 -24.37
CA PHE A 424 17.66 20.49 -23.40
C PHE A 424 18.11 20.26 -21.95
N ALA A 425 17.55 21.03 -21.01
CA ALA A 425 17.84 20.95 -19.58
C ALA A 425 16.68 20.28 -18.82
N PRO A 426 16.78 19.00 -18.40
CA PRO A 426 15.64 18.28 -17.83
C PRO A 426 15.19 18.82 -16.48
N GLY A 427 13.88 18.85 -16.20
CA GLY A 427 13.30 19.50 -15.01
C GLY A 427 13.66 18.83 -13.67
N MET A 428 14.33 17.68 -13.68
CA MET A 428 14.62 16.90 -12.48
C MET A 428 15.60 17.58 -11.51
N ASN A 429 15.36 17.36 -10.21
CA ASN A 429 16.29 17.72 -9.14
C ASN A 429 17.11 16.48 -8.76
N HIS A 430 18.44 16.54 -8.89
CA HIS A 430 19.38 15.43 -8.74
C HIS A 430 19.38 14.44 -9.91
N LYS A 431 20.55 14.30 -10.55
CA LYS A 431 20.78 13.44 -11.73
C LYS A 431 19.80 13.74 -12.88
N ARG A 432 20.05 14.80 -13.64
CA ARG A 432 19.30 15.15 -14.86
C ARG A 432 19.19 13.91 -15.77
N GLN A 433 17.96 13.52 -16.11
CA GLN A 433 17.63 12.48 -17.10
C GLN A 433 16.79 13.12 -18.20
N ALA A 434 17.06 12.81 -19.47
CA ALA A 434 16.36 13.39 -20.62
C ALA A 434 14.84 13.14 -20.60
N ARG A 435 14.42 11.86 -20.54
CA ARG A 435 13.00 11.46 -20.43
C ARG A 435 12.09 11.89 -21.58
N ALA A 436 12.20 11.15 -22.68
CA ALA A 436 11.22 11.11 -23.75
C ALA A 436 9.99 10.28 -23.35
N MET A 437 8.79 10.81 -23.62
CA MET A 437 7.52 10.14 -23.35
C MET A 437 6.60 10.31 -24.57
N PHE A 438 6.38 9.26 -25.33
CA PHE A 438 5.51 9.29 -26.52
C PHE A 438 4.06 9.01 -26.16
N THR A 439 3.17 9.94 -26.50
CA THR A 439 1.75 9.66 -26.74
C THR A 439 1.54 9.40 -28.24
N ASP A 440 0.33 9.03 -28.67
CA ASP A 440 0.08 8.61 -30.06
C ASP A 440 0.36 9.72 -31.11
N ASP A 441 0.29 11.01 -30.74
CA ASP A 441 0.50 12.16 -31.64
C ASP A 441 1.74 13.02 -31.29
N ASP A 442 2.30 12.87 -30.09
CA ASP A 442 3.24 13.83 -29.47
C ASP A 442 4.37 13.17 -28.67
N LEU A 443 5.51 13.87 -28.61
CA LEU A 443 6.66 13.49 -27.79
C LEU A 443 6.83 14.52 -26.67
N TRP A 444 6.60 14.10 -25.44
CA TRP A 444 6.61 14.96 -24.26
C TRP A 444 7.95 14.90 -23.51
N ILE A 445 8.43 16.07 -23.07
CA ILE A 445 9.64 16.23 -22.25
C ILE A 445 9.39 17.18 -21.06
N LEU A 446 10.03 16.90 -19.92
CA LEU A 446 9.98 17.73 -18.71
C LEU A 446 11.28 18.55 -18.58
N HIS A 447 11.19 19.88 -18.47
CA HIS A 447 12.35 20.79 -18.44
C HIS A 447 12.22 21.93 -17.41
N GLY A 448 13.27 22.76 -17.29
CA GLY A 448 13.28 23.95 -16.42
C GLY A 448 13.69 23.72 -14.95
N GLY A 449 13.06 24.45 -14.03
CA GLY A 449 13.21 24.32 -12.57
C GLY A 449 14.46 24.95 -11.95
N LYS A 450 15.63 24.62 -12.49
CA LYS A 450 16.92 25.23 -12.13
C LYS A 450 17.72 25.44 -13.39
N VAL A 451 18.29 26.63 -13.55
CA VAL A 451 19.13 26.99 -14.69
C VAL A 451 20.44 27.62 -14.22
N ASN A 452 21.49 27.49 -15.05
CA ASN A 452 22.86 27.92 -14.78
C ASN A 452 23.46 27.20 -13.56
N THR A 453 23.16 25.91 -13.40
CA THR A 453 23.59 25.07 -12.26
C THR A 453 25.10 24.83 -12.16
N ALA A 454 25.89 25.25 -13.14
CA ALA A 454 27.36 25.19 -13.11
C ALA A 454 27.99 26.14 -12.08
N ASP A 455 27.28 27.19 -11.65
CA ASP A 455 27.73 28.14 -10.64
C ASP A 455 26.62 28.42 -9.63
N LYS A 456 26.95 28.29 -8.34
CA LYS A 456 26.01 28.50 -7.23
C LYS A 456 25.59 29.97 -7.08
N GLU A 457 26.43 30.93 -7.46
CA GLU A 457 26.09 32.37 -7.40
C GLU A 457 25.12 32.78 -8.52
N ASN A 458 25.19 32.11 -9.67
CA ASN A 458 24.34 32.38 -10.84
C ASN A 458 23.18 31.39 -11.03
N THR A 459 23.08 30.33 -10.20
CA THR A 459 21.97 29.37 -10.22
C THR A 459 20.64 30.09 -9.95
N LYS A 460 19.73 30.07 -10.93
CA LYS A 460 18.36 30.57 -10.77
C LYS A 460 17.39 29.40 -10.61
N ARG A 461 16.29 29.65 -9.89
CA ARG A 461 15.11 28.78 -9.93
C ARG A 461 14.12 29.37 -10.92
N GLU A 462 13.58 28.50 -11.76
CA GLU A 462 12.52 28.81 -12.73
C GLU A 462 11.37 27.83 -12.50
N LEU A 463 10.25 28.01 -13.19
CA LEU A 463 9.15 27.04 -13.12
C LEU A 463 9.58 25.72 -13.79
N ILE A 464 8.93 24.63 -13.38
CA ILE A 464 9.01 23.36 -14.09
C ILE A 464 7.95 23.40 -15.19
N GLU A 465 8.36 23.02 -16.39
CA GLU A 465 7.50 23.00 -17.57
C GLU A 465 7.53 21.61 -18.21
N VAL A 466 6.46 21.27 -18.90
CA VAL A 466 6.39 20.12 -19.81
C VAL A 466 6.01 20.61 -21.20
N SER A 467 6.71 20.11 -22.22
CA SER A 467 6.48 20.52 -23.60
C SER A 467 6.15 19.33 -24.49
N ALA A 468 5.15 19.51 -25.36
CA ALA A 468 4.86 18.62 -26.48
C ALA A 468 5.75 19.01 -27.66
N LEU A 469 6.49 18.03 -28.19
CA LEU A 469 7.27 18.15 -29.41
C LEU A 469 6.57 17.36 -30.53
N ASP A 470 6.57 17.91 -31.73
CA ASP A 470 6.23 17.16 -32.94
C ASP A 470 7.26 16.04 -33.15
N PRO A 471 6.86 14.75 -33.12
CA PRO A 471 7.83 13.66 -33.17
C PRO A 471 8.58 13.58 -34.50
N LYS A 472 8.11 14.21 -35.58
CA LYS A 472 8.74 14.16 -36.91
C LYS A 472 9.74 15.30 -37.13
N THR A 473 9.59 16.41 -36.41
CA THR A 473 10.38 17.64 -36.65
C THR A 473 11.11 18.18 -35.42
N GLY A 474 10.80 17.70 -34.21
CA GLY A 474 11.35 18.21 -32.95
C GLY A 474 10.84 19.60 -32.54
N GLN A 475 9.90 20.18 -33.30
CA GLN A 475 9.34 21.51 -33.01
C GLN A 475 8.37 21.45 -31.83
N THR A 476 8.51 22.37 -30.87
CA THR A 476 7.57 22.52 -29.76
C THR A 476 6.19 22.94 -30.29
N LYS A 477 5.19 22.10 -30.05
CA LYS A 477 3.77 22.36 -30.33
C LYS A 477 3.10 23.14 -29.19
N ALA A 478 3.40 22.75 -27.94
CA ALA A 478 2.83 23.35 -26.73
C ALA A 478 3.81 23.27 -25.55
N THR A 479 3.61 24.13 -24.55
CA THR A 479 4.31 24.11 -23.26
C THR A 479 3.32 24.45 -22.15
N HIS A 480 3.33 23.65 -21.09
CA HIS A 480 2.45 23.80 -19.93
C HIS A 480 3.25 23.77 -18.62
N PRO A 481 2.74 24.38 -17.53
CA PRO A 481 3.32 24.19 -16.20
C PRO A 481 3.28 22.71 -15.79
N ALA A 482 4.29 22.26 -15.03
CA ALA A 482 4.38 20.89 -14.54
C ALA A 482 4.80 20.83 -13.05
N GLY A 483 4.20 21.70 -12.23
CA GLY A 483 4.28 21.61 -10.77
C GLY A 483 5.68 21.75 -10.18
N LEU A 484 6.01 20.86 -9.24
CA LEU A 484 7.30 20.76 -8.57
C LEU A 484 8.01 19.45 -8.92
N ALA A 485 9.26 19.51 -9.34
CA ALA A 485 10.07 18.32 -9.65
C ALA A 485 11.00 17.88 -8.51
N HIS A 486 11.33 16.58 -8.49
CA HIS A 486 12.11 15.91 -7.45
C HIS A 486 13.13 14.90 -8.03
N CYS A 487 13.66 14.03 -7.16
CA CYS A 487 14.74 13.06 -7.40
C CYS A 487 14.35 11.82 -8.24
N PHE A 488 13.15 11.80 -8.80
CA PHE A 488 12.62 10.68 -9.57
C PHE A 488 12.03 11.19 -10.89
N PRO A 489 12.04 10.35 -11.92
CA PRO A 489 11.64 10.72 -13.27
C PRO A 489 10.13 10.98 -13.42
N PRO A 490 9.73 11.79 -14.41
CA PRO A 490 8.35 11.84 -14.86
C PRO A 490 7.92 10.51 -15.51
N VAL A 491 6.62 10.31 -15.51
CA VAL A 491 5.87 9.29 -16.27
C VAL A 491 4.58 9.95 -16.78
N ALA A 492 3.85 9.31 -17.68
CA ALA A 492 2.56 9.82 -18.14
C ALA A 492 1.48 8.74 -18.23
N THR A 493 0.22 9.17 -18.35
CA THR A 493 -0.80 8.45 -19.12
C THR A 493 -0.98 9.13 -20.48
N THR A 494 -1.89 8.65 -21.33
CA THR A 494 -2.34 9.39 -22.54
C THR A 494 -2.99 10.74 -22.25
N LYS A 495 -3.34 11.05 -20.99
CA LYS A 495 -3.97 12.32 -20.60
C LYS A 495 -3.14 13.20 -19.66
N TYR A 496 -2.38 12.61 -18.73
CA TYR A 496 -1.69 13.34 -17.68
C TYR A 496 -0.18 13.09 -17.68
N VAL A 497 0.63 14.15 -17.59
CA VAL A 497 2.06 14.01 -17.21
C VAL A 497 2.19 14.16 -15.70
N PHE A 498 2.92 13.23 -15.08
CA PHE A 498 3.17 13.18 -13.64
C PHE A 498 4.53 13.81 -13.34
N ALA A 499 4.53 14.89 -12.55
CA ALA A 499 5.72 15.56 -12.07
C ALA A 499 5.84 15.46 -10.54
N GLY A 500 7.10 15.38 -10.08
CA GLY A 500 7.52 15.28 -8.68
C GLY A 500 6.44 14.91 -7.66
N VAL A 501 5.96 15.88 -6.86
CA VAL A 501 5.15 15.63 -5.64
C VAL A 501 3.70 15.17 -5.88
N LEU A 502 3.43 14.47 -6.98
CA LEU A 502 2.10 14.10 -7.48
C LEU A 502 1.33 15.33 -8.00
N ASP A 503 2.05 16.19 -8.72
CA ASP A 503 1.45 17.20 -9.58
C ASP A 503 1.17 16.55 -10.95
N MET A 504 -0.08 16.57 -11.39
CA MET A 504 -0.54 15.98 -12.65
C MET A 504 -0.99 17.09 -13.60
N THR A 505 -0.26 17.29 -14.69
CA THR A 505 -0.65 18.26 -15.73
C THR A 505 -1.51 17.58 -16.78
N ASP A 506 -2.73 18.08 -16.98
CA ASP A 506 -3.59 17.69 -18.09
C ASP A 506 -2.96 18.17 -19.41
N MET A 507 -2.68 17.24 -20.32
CA MET A 507 -1.97 17.52 -21.58
C MET A 507 -2.83 18.26 -22.61
N GLU A 508 -4.16 18.28 -22.45
CA GLU A 508 -5.06 19.00 -23.36
C GLU A 508 -5.27 20.45 -22.88
N THR A 509 -5.53 20.65 -21.59
CA THR A 509 -5.85 21.99 -21.04
C THR A 509 -4.63 22.74 -20.51
N GLY A 510 -3.58 22.02 -20.09
CA GLY A 510 -2.44 22.57 -19.36
C GLY A 510 -2.68 22.79 -17.87
N ASP A 511 -3.84 22.41 -17.32
CA ASP A 511 -4.15 22.56 -15.90
C ASP A 511 -3.30 21.59 -15.06
N THR A 512 -2.59 22.11 -14.07
CA THR A 512 -1.83 21.30 -13.10
C THR A 512 -2.68 21.01 -11.86
N ILE A 513 -3.03 19.75 -11.64
CA ILE A 513 -3.76 19.29 -10.46
C ILE A 513 -2.75 18.69 -9.47
N ALA A 514 -2.59 19.34 -8.33
CA ALA A 514 -1.67 18.92 -7.27
C ALA A 514 -2.43 18.22 -6.14
N ASN A 515 -2.41 16.89 -6.07
CA ASN A 515 -2.90 16.18 -4.88
C ASN A 515 -1.79 15.39 -4.18
N ARG A 516 -1.33 15.92 -3.03
CA ARG A 516 -0.09 15.55 -2.35
C ARG A 516 -0.30 14.57 -1.19
N ILE A 517 -1.27 13.66 -1.33
CA ILE A 517 -1.54 12.51 -0.41
C ILE A 517 -0.24 11.79 -0.03
N THR A 518 0.70 11.69 -0.99
CA THR A 518 1.97 11.02 -0.82
C THR A 518 3.02 11.53 -1.83
N LYS A 519 4.21 10.93 -1.80
CA LYS A 519 5.32 11.16 -2.73
C LYS A 519 5.86 9.83 -3.25
N ALA A 520 6.40 9.83 -4.46
CA ALA A 520 7.12 8.70 -5.03
C ALA A 520 8.46 8.41 -4.33
N ASN A 521 8.95 7.18 -4.53
CA ASN A 521 10.27 6.73 -4.08
C ASN A 521 11.41 7.34 -4.94
N CYS A 522 12.64 7.26 -4.44
CA CYS A 522 13.82 7.78 -5.13
C CYS A 522 14.38 6.76 -6.13
N SER A 523 13.57 6.38 -7.13
CA SER A 523 13.88 5.39 -8.16
C SER A 523 14.48 6.01 -9.43
N ARG A 524 15.32 5.24 -10.15
CA ARG A 524 15.87 5.65 -11.46
C ARG A 524 14.93 5.40 -12.63
N GLU A 525 14.04 4.42 -12.54
CA GLU A 525 13.21 3.94 -13.66
C GLU A 525 11.79 4.52 -13.61
N ASN A 526 11.05 4.27 -12.54
CA ASN A 526 9.70 4.76 -12.27
C ASN A 526 9.55 5.23 -10.82
N GLY A 527 9.01 6.43 -10.61
CA GLY A 527 8.61 6.92 -9.28
C GLY A 527 7.11 6.67 -9.00
N TRP A 528 6.28 7.04 -9.97
CA TRP A 528 4.85 6.74 -10.01
C TRP A 528 4.60 5.61 -11.00
N VAL A 529 3.55 4.82 -10.75
CA VAL A 529 3.07 3.78 -11.67
C VAL A 529 1.56 3.93 -11.84
N PRO A 530 1.09 4.62 -12.91
CA PRO A 530 -0.31 4.63 -13.29
C PRO A 530 -0.66 3.33 -14.03
N ALA A 531 -1.55 2.50 -13.46
CA ALA A 531 -2.04 1.24 -14.06
C ALA A 531 -3.25 0.66 -13.31
N ASN A 532 -4.03 -0.17 -13.99
CA ASN A 532 -5.25 -0.83 -13.49
C ASN A 532 -6.31 0.17 -12.93
N GLY A 533 -6.38 1.38 -13.50
CA GLY A 533 -7.21 2.50 -13.03
C GLY A 533 -6.75 3.15 -11.72
N LEU A 534 -5.52 2.87 -11.28
CA LEU A 534 -4.97 3.31 -10.00
C LEU A 534 -3.57 3.93 -10.18
N ILE A 535 -3.15 4.74 -9.22
CA ILE A 535 -1.78 5.26 -9.13
C ILE A 535 -1.09 4.57 -7.96
N TYR A 536 -0.06 3.76 -8.25
CA TYR A 536 0.75 3.13 -7.23
C TYR A 536 1.98 3.96 -6.87
N THR A 537 2.40 3.80 -5.62
CA THR A 537 3.75 4.16 -5.21
C THR A 537 4.28 3.19 -4.16
N THR A 538 5.61 3.15 -4.05
CA THR A 538 6.36 2.28 -3.15
C THR A 538 6.82 3.01 -1.88
N PRO A 539 7.29 2.27 -0.87
CA PRO A 539 7.94 2.80 0.33
C PRO A 539 9.14 3.71 0.02
N LYS A 540 9.32 4.77 0.83
CA LYS A 540 10.30 5.84 0.61
C LYS A 540 10.79 6.47 1.92
N HIS A 541 12.01 7.01 1.90
CA HIS A 541 12.64 7.65 3.07
C HIS A 541 12.22 9.11 3.30
N CYS A 542 11.74 9.81 2.27
CA CYS A 542 11.44 11.25 2.30
C CYS A 542 10.50 11.67 3.46
N THR A 543 10.78 12.79 4.11
CA THR A 543 10.00 13.34 5.25
C THR A 543 9.58 14.80 5.04
N CYS A 544 9.33 15.19 3.78
CA CYS A 544 9.17 16.59 3.40
C CYS A 544 7.88 17.24 3.93
N TRP A 545 6.80 16.47 4.08
CA TRP A 545 5.52 16.84 4.69
C TRP A 545 4.82 15.57 5.22
N PRO A 546 3.71 15.70 5.98
CA PRO A 546 2.87 14.57 6.36
C PRO A 546 2.33 13.81 5.13
N MET A 547 2.73 12.54 4.97
CA MET A 547 2.39 11.74 3.79
C MET A 547 1.93 10.34 4.18
N LEU A 548 1.04 9.75 3.38
CA LEU A 548 0.80 8.31 3.43
C LEU A 548 2.07 7.56 3.00
N ARG A 549 2.44 6.48 3.71
CA ARG A 549 3.66 5.68 3.46
C ARG A 549 3.37 4.19 3.41
N GLY A 550 4.37 3.43 3.00
CA GLY A 550 4.25 2.00 2.70
C GLY A 550 4.06 1.76 1.20
N PHE A 551 3.58 0.57 0.86
CA PHE A 551 3.01 0.30 -0.46
C PHE A 551 1.61 0.93 -0.48
N VAL A 552 1.32 1.72 -1.51
CA VAL A 552 0.07 2.49 -1.59
C VAL A 552 -0.49 2.40 -3.01
N ALA A 553 -1.81 2.19 -3.11
CA ALA A 553 -2.58 2.49 -4.31
C ALA A 553 -3.59 3.59 -4.03
N MET A 554 -3.67 4.57 -4.92
CA MET A 554 -4.63 5.66 -4.89
C MET A 554 -5.57 5.56 -6.08
N ALA A 555 -6.81 5.98 -5.88
CA ALA A 555 -7.85 6.02 -6.90
C ALA A 555 -8.34 7.47 -7.12
N PRO A 556 -8.90 7.78 -8.30
CA PRO A 556 -9.63 9.02 -8.50
C PRO A 556 -10.90 9.10 -7.64
N ALA A 557 -11.63 10.21 -7.77
CA ALA A 557 -12.95 10.43 -7.20
C ALA A 557 -13.88 9.20 -7.35
N SER A 558 -14.89 9.09 -6.49
CA SER A 558 -15.93 8.07 -6.65
C SER A 558 -16.67 8.29 -7.99
N PRO A 559 -16.98 7.22 -8.76
CA PRO A 559 -17.85 7.35 -9.93
C PRO A 559 -19.31 7.64 -9.56
N GLU A 560 -19.68 7.60 -8.28
CA GLU A 560 -21.00 7.99 -7.79
C GLU A 560 -21.16 9.52 -7.80
N SER A 561 -22.19 10.02 -8.49
CA SER A 561 -22.44 11.46 -8.68
C SER A 561 -22.81 12.24 -7.41
N ASP A 562 -23.11 11.54 -6.31
CA ASP A 562 -23.50 12.12 -5.02
C ASP A 562 -22.85 11.33 -3.87
N TYR A 563 -21.52 11.32 -3.87
CA TYR A 563 -20.69 10.62 -2.89
C TYR A 563 -20.69 11.35 -1.53
N PRO A 564 -21.18 10.75 -0.42
CA PRO A 564 -21.42 11.50 0.83
C PRO A 564 -20.21 12.22 1.41
N ALA A 565 -18.99 11.70 1.23
CA ALA A 565 -17.78 12.30 1.80
C ALA A 565 -17.35 13.62 1.12
N SER A 566 -17.75 13.86 -0.14
CA SER A 566 -17.43 15.13 -0.84
C SER A 566 -18.33 16.30 -0.43
N ARG A 567 -19.49 16.01 0.18
CA ARG A 567 -20.43 17.03 0.68
C ARG A 567 -19.82 17.90 1.79
N PRO A 568 -20.31 19.13 2.01
CA PRO A 568 -19.97 19.94 3.19
C PRO A 568 -20.19 19.15 4.51
N VAL A 569 -19.29 19.28 5.48
CA VAL A 569 -19.31 18.46 6.72
C VAL A 569 -20.60 18.60 7.55
N GLY A 570 -21.31 19.74 7.43
CA GLY A 570 -22.61 19.97 8.07
C GLY A 570 -23.77 19.18 7.45
N GLU A 571 -23.61 18.70 6.21
CA GLU A 571 -24.61 17.95 5.43
C GLU A 571 -24.37 16.43 5.50
N ILE A 572 -23.35 15.98 6.23
CA ILE A 572 -23.05 14.56 6.43
C ILE A 572 -23.75 14.03 7.68
N GLU A 573 -24.45 12.91 7.51
CA GLU A 573 -25.07 12.14 8.58
C GLU A 573 -24.06 11.18 9.22
N PHE A 574 -23.91 11.31 10.53
CA PHE A 574 -23.12 10.41 11.38
C PHE A 574 -24.09 9.66 12.31
N PRO A 575 -24.65 8.52 11.87
CA PRO A 575 -25.75 7.87 12.58
C PRO A 575 -25.29 7.27 13.91
N VAL A 576 -26.08 7.53 14.96
CA VAL A 576 -25.93 6.96 16.30
C VAL A 576 -27.06 5.96 16.53
N ARG A 577 -26.71 4.73 16.89
CA ARG A 577 -27.64 3.65 17.23
C ARG A 577 -27.52 3.30 18.71
N LYS A 578 -28.64 3.32 19.43
CA LYS A 578 -28.72 2.85 20.82
C LYS A 578 -28.65 1.32 20.85
N GLY A 579 -27.88 0.79 21.79
CA GLY A 579 -27.82 -0.65 22.09
C GLY A 579 -28.92 -1.08 23.08
N PRO A 580 -28.89 -2.35 23.53
CA PRO A 580 -29.85 -2.88 24.50
C PRO A 580 -29.64 -2.33 25.92
N ALA A 581 -28.43 -1.89 26.28
CA ALA A 581 -28.14 -1.33 27.60
C ALA A 581 -28.35 0.19 27.64
N SER A 582 -28.51 0.72 28.85
CA SER A 582 -28.56 2.17 29.13
C SER A 582 -27.33 2.59 29.94
N PRO A 583 -26.84 3.83 29.80
CA PRO A 583 -25.81 4.35 30.69
C PRO A 583 -26.42 4.52 32.09
N ASP A 584 -25.59 4.48 33.14
CA ASP A 584 -26.03 4.83 34.50
C ASP A 584 -25.60 6.26 34.83
N PRO A 585 -26.54 7.23 34.92
CA PRO A 585 -26.20 8.62 35.24
C PRO A 585 -25.67 8.82 36.66
N ALA A 586 -25.79 7.82 37.54
CA ALA A 586 -25.28 7.84 38.91
C ALA A 586 -23.95 7.06 39.07
N ALA A 587 -23.41 6.49 37.99
CA ALA A 587 -22.12 5.81 38.04
C ALA A 587 -21.00 6.79 38.46
N PRO A 588 -20.13 6.40 39.40
CA PRO A 588 -19.08 7.29 39.89
C PRO A 588 -18.03 7.57 38.81
N GLU A 589 -17.35 8.71 38.96
CA GLU A 589 -16.10 8.98 38.27
C GLU A 589 -15.02 7.97 38.69
N THR A 590 -14.02 7.79 37.83
CA THR A 590 -12.87 6.91 38.10
C THR A 590 -12.03 7.45 39.26
N ALA A 591 -11.45 6.57 40.07
CA ALA A 591 -10.73 6.97 41.28
C ALA A 591 -9.40 7.66 40.95
N ALA A 592 -8.88 8.51 41.85
CA ALA A 592 -7.62 9.23 41.64
C ALA A 592 -6.36 8.34 41.50
N GLY A 593 -6.47 7.05 41.85
CA GLY A 593 -5.43 6.04 41.63
C GLY A 593 -5.68 5.12 40.42
N ASP A 594 -6.83 5.23 39.74
CA ASP A 594 -7.13 4.46 38.54
C ASP A 594 -6.23 4.90 37.36
N TRP A 595 -6.17 4.05 36.34
CA TRP A 595 -5.57 4.32 35.04
C TRP A 595 -6.64 4.19 33.95
N PRO A 596 -7.61 5.13 33.87
CA PRO A 596 -8.85 4.96 33.12
C PRO A 596 -8.74 5.10 31.60
N THR A 597 -7.65 5.66 31.09
CA THR A 597 -7.45 5.89 29.65
C THR A 597 -6.01 5.61 29.24
N TYR A 598 -5.75 5.54 27.93
CA TYR A 598 -4.39 5.36 27.43
C TYR A 598 -3.45 6.45 27.96
N ARG A 599 -2.29 6.02 28.51
CA ARG A 599 -1.32 6.88 29.24
C ARG A 599 -1.91 7.59 30.49
N GLY A 600 -2.90 7.00 31.14
CA GLY A 600 -3.35 7.34 32.49
C GLY A 600 -4.41 8.43 32.55
N ASP A 601 -4.15 9.58 31.93
CA ASP A 601 -5.01 10.76 32.05
C ASP A 601 -5.25 11.50 30.71
N GLN A 602 -6.03 12.59 30.78
CA GLN A 602 -6.37 13.43 29.63
C GLN A 602 -5.17 14.22 29.03
N TRP A 603 -4.07 14.33 29.78
CA TRP A 603 -2.81 14.91 29.31
C TRP A 603 -1.88 13.86 28.69
N ARG A 604 -2.27 12.57 28.75
CA ARG A 604 -1.46 11.42 28.38
C ARG A 604 -0.14 11.38 29.18
N SER A 605 -0.17 11.80 30.45
CA SER A 605 1.03 12.02 31.29
C SER A 605 1.90 10.77 31.44
N GLY A 606 1.30 9.58 31.48
CA GLY A 606 2.00 8.34 31.79
C GLY A 606 2.35 8.19 33.27
N SER A 607 1.70 8.92 34.17
CA SER A 607 1.83 8.78 35.62
C SER A 607 0.47 8.61 36.31
N SER A 608 0.51 8.23 37.59
CA SER A 608 -0.66 8.15 38.49
C SER A 608 -0.29 8.78 39.84
N ALA A 609 -1.29 9.30 40.55
CA ALA A 609 -1.14 9.83 41.90
C ALA A 609 -1.26 8.75 43.00
N GLY A 610 -1.55 7.50 42.63
CA GLY A 610 -1.66 6.37 43.56
C GLY A 610 -0.31 5.88 44.10
N ASP A 611 -0.30 5.42 45.36
CA ASP A 611 0.88 4.79 45.96
C ASP A 611 1.25 3.49 45.24
N GLY A 612 2.48 3.40 44.74
CA GLY A 612 3.04 2.17 44.17
C GLY A 612 3.38 1.11 45.24
N PRO A 613 3.29 -0.19 44.92
CA PRO A 613 3.66 -1.25 45.85
C PRO A 613 5.16 -1.22 46.15
N LYS A 614 5.53 -1.33 47.43
CA LYS A 614 6.95 -1.34 47.88
C LYS A 614 7.74 -2.59 47.42
N SER A 615 7.05 -3.62 46.96
CA SER A 615 7.61 -4.87 46.44
C SER A 615 6.67 -5.43 45.37
N LEU A 616 7.23 -5.82 44.22
CA LEU A 616 6.47 -6.39 43.12
C LEU A 616 6.39 -7.92 43.23
N ALA A 617 5.21 -8.48 43.01
CA ALA A 617 4.97 -9.91 42.89
C ALA A 617 3.80 -10.16 41.92
N GLN A 618 3.92 -11.17 41.06
CA GLN A 618 2.85 -11.58 40.15
C GLN A 618 1.63 -12.06 40.97
N GLN A 619 0.49 -11.36 40.84
CA GLN A 619 -0.76 -11.77 41.49
C GLN A 619 -1.48 -12.86 40.68
N TRP A 620 -1.56 -12.67 39.38
CA TRP A 620 -2.19 -13.58 38.42
C TRP A 620 -1.50 -13.51 37.06
N SER A 621 -1.86 -14.40 36.15
CA SER A 621 -1.46 -14.36 34.74
C SER A 621 -2.58 -14.94 33.89
N LEU A 622 -2.91 -14.30 32.78
CA LEU A 622 -3.99 -14.69 31.88
C LEU A 622 -3.47 -14.75 30.45
N SER A 623 -3.75 -15.84 29.74
CA SER A 623 -3.46 -15.96 28.31
C SER A 623 -4.65 -15.41 27.50
N LEU A 624 -4.43 -14.28 26.84
CA LEU A 624 -5.42 -13.59 26.00
C LEU A 624 -5.08 -13.63 24.51
N ALA A 625 -3.89 -14.11 24.17
CA ALA A 625 -3.49 -14.30 22.79
C ALA A 625 -4.55 -15.14 22.06
N GLN A 626 -4.81 -14.84 20.79
CA GLN A 626 -5.28 -15.92 19.93
C GLN A 626 -4.26 -17.06 20.05
N PRO A 627 -4.68 -18.33 20.14
CA PRO A 627 -3.72 -19.43 20.26
C PRO A 627 -2.76 -19.42 19.07
N ASP A 628 -1.64 -20.14 19.18
CA ASP A 628 -0.65 -20.37 18.10
C ASP A 628 -1.24 -21.23 16.94
N SER A 629 -2.44 -20.84 16.48
CA SER A 629 -3.40 -21.63 15.72
C SER A 629 -3.99 -20.89 14.53
N LEU A 630 -3.77 -19.57 14.40
CA LEU A 630 -3.89 -18.93 13.09
C LEU A 630 -2.86 -19.61 12.17
N PRO A 631 -3.29 -20.23 11.06
CA PRO A 631 -2.37 -20.92 10.18
C PRO A 631 -1.47 -19.92 9.48
N GLY A 632 -0.17 -20.23 9.44
CA GLY A 632 0.81 -19.42 8.74
C GLY A 632 0.42 -19.23 7.27
N GLY A 633 0.67 -18.02 6.75
CA GLY A 633 0.35 -17.68 5.37
C GLY A 633 0.71 -16.23 5.05
N PRO A 634 0.64 -15.84 3.76
CA PRO A 634 1.17 -14.57 3.30
C PRO A 634 0.52 -13.34 3.95
N ILE A 635 -0.78 -13.39 4.26
CA ILE A 635 -1.51 -12.25 4.86
C ILE A 635 -1.01 -11.94 6.28
N LEU A 636 -0.64 -12.95 7.07
CA LEU A 636 -0.19 -12.74 8.45
C LEU A 636 1.15 -11.98 8.54
N PHE A 637 1.95 -11.97 7.47
CA PHE A 637 3.13 -11.10 7.42
C PHE A 637 2.76 -9.62 7.32
N ASP A 638 1.68 -9.26 6.62
CA ASP A 638 1.20 -7.87 6.60
C ASP A 638 0.72 -7.41 7.98
N TRP A 639 0.14 -8.31 8.78
CA TRP A 639 -0.26 -8.04 10.17
C TRP A 639 0.97 -7.90 11.08
N ALA A 640 1.95 -8.81 10.98
CA ALA A 640 3.19 -8.74 11.75
C ALA A 640 4.03 -7.49 11.43
N GLU A 641 4.02 -7.04 10.17
CA GLU A 641 4.67 -5.83 9.69
C GLU A 641 3.87 -4.54 9.97
N ASN A 642 2.62 -4.63 10.47
CA ASN A 642 1.80 -3.46 10.82
C ASN A 642 2.58 -2.55 11.79
N PRO A 643 2.76 -1.26 11.48
CA PRO A 643 3.60 -0.37 12.29
C PRO A 643 2.88 0.08 13.57
N PHE A 644 1.55 0.05 13.63
CA PHE A 644 0.74 0.57 14.73
C PHE A 644 0.55 -0.48 15.83
N VAL A 645 0.18 -1.71 15.44
CA VAL A 645 0.01 -2.85 16.36
C VAL A 645 1.38 -3.43 16.76
N LYS A 646 1.59 -3.67 18.05
CA LYS A 646 2.79 -4.35 18.59
C LYS A 646 2.43 -5.35 19.67
N GLY A 647 2.32 -6.61 19.26
CA GLY A 647 1.88 -7.73 20.11
C GLY A 647 0.39 -8.03 19.95
N PRO A 648 -0.09 -9.16 20.50
CA PRO A 648 -1.46 -9.64 20.29
C PRO A 648 -2.53 -8.87 21.08
N VAL A 649 -2.12 -7.95 21.96
CA VAL A 649 -3.01 -7.12 22.79
C VAL A 649 -2.48 -5.69 22.93
N SER A 650 -3.39 -4.74 23.13
CA SER A 650 -3.06 -3.34 23.44
C SER A 650 -2.39 -3.19 24.80
N ALA A 651 -1.84 -2.00 25.07
CA ALA A 651 -1.57 -1.59 26.45
C ALA A 651 -2.87 -1.65 27.29
N PRO A 652 -2.82 -2.06 28.57
CA PRO A 652 -4.00 -2.12 29.42
C PRO A 652 -4.39 -0.75 29.98
N VAL A 653 -5.67 -0.59 30.28
CA VAL A 653 -6.21 0.41 31.21
C VAL A 653 -6.82 -0.31 32.41
N ILE A 654 -6.84 0.32 33.59
CA ILE A 654 -7.37 -0.29 34.81
C ILE A 654 -8.20 0.75 35.55
N ALA A 655 -9.51 0.53 35.70
CA ALA A 655 -10.39 1.42 36.43
C ALA A 655 -11.64 0.69 36.93
N GLY A 656 -12.20 1.14 38.05
CA GLY A 656 -13.40 0.54 38.64
C GLY A 656 -13.25 -0.94 39.02
N GLY A 657 -12.03 -1.39 39.33
CA GLY A 657 -11.71 -2.79 39.68
C GLY A 657 -11.49 -3.73 38.50
N LEU A 658 -11.64 -3.27 37.26
CA LEU A 658 -11.43 -4.06 36.05
C LEU A 658 -10.22 -3.56 35.25
N ALA A 659 -9.50 -4.50 34.63
CA ALA A 659 -8.47 -4.26 33.64
C ALA A 659 -9.03 -4.53 32.24
N TYR A 660 -8.74 -3.65 31.27
CA TYR A 660 -9.27 -3.74 29.91
C TYR A 660 -8.15 -3.72 28.88
N VAL A 661 -8.25 -4.57 27.87
CA VAL A 661 -7.34 -4.63 26.72
C VAL A 661 -8.12 -4.85 25.43
N ALA A 662 -7.59 -4.37 24.31
CA ALA A 662 -8.03 -4.77 22.98
C ALA A 662 -7.15 -5.92 22.45
N LYS A 663 -7.77 -6.91 21.79
CA LYS A 663 -7.11 -7.91 20.95
C LYS A 663 -7.31 -7.49 19.50
N SER A 664 -6.36 -6.76 18.95
CA SER A 664 -6.54 -5.98 17.72
C SER A 664 -7.02 -6.83 16.54
N ASP A 665 -6.28 -7.87 16.16
CA ASP A 665 -6.62 -8.72 15.00
C ASP A 665 -7.85 -9.60 15.23
N ALA A 666 -8.27 -9.81 16.50
CA ALA A 666 -9.51 -10.49 16.85
C ALA A 666 -10.74 -9.57 16.82
N HIS A 667 -10.54 -8.25 16.62
CA HIS A 667 -11.55 -7.20 16.69
C HIS A 667 -12.25 -7.13 18.06
N GLU A 668 -11.58 -7.58 19.13
CA GLU A 668 -12.17 -7.76 20.46
C GLU A 668 -11.67 -6.74 21.49
N VAL A 669 -12.56 -6.28 22.38
CA VAL A 669 -12.22 -5.64 23.66
C VAL A 669 -12.58 -6.62 24.77
N VAL A 670 -11.69 -6.78 25.75
CA VAL A 670 -11.82 -7.76 26.85
C VAL A 670 -11.67 -7.05 28.19
N ALA A 671 -12.59 -7.33 29.12
CA ALA A 671 -12.48 -6.91 30.51
C ALA A 671 -12.18 -8.08 31.45
N ILE A 672 -11.34 -7.81 32.44
CA ILE A 672 -10.71 -8.79 33.32
C ILE A 672 -10.81 -8.24 34.74
N ASP A 673 -11.18 -9.06 35.71
CA ASP A 673 -11.14 -8.66 37.12
C ASP A 673 -9.67 -8.41 37.55
N ALA A 674 -9.38 -7.19 38.00
CA ALA A 674 -8.01 -6.77 38.27
C ALA A 674 -7.38 -7.50 39.47
N THR A 675 -8.19 -8.15 40.32
CA THR A 675 -7.73 -8.84 41.53
C THR A 675 -7.37 -10.30 41.26
N SER A 676 -8.19 -11.00 40.47
CA SER A 676 -8.11 -12.44 40.21
C SER A 676 -7.53 -12.81 38.85
N GLY A 677 -7.61 -11.91 37.86
CA GLY A 677 -7.28 -12.20 36.48
C GLY A 677 -8.36 -12.99 35.73
N GLU A 678 -9.58 -13.11 36.26
CA GLU A 678 -10.69 -13.76 35.56
C GLU A 678 -11.26 -12.86 34.46
N LYS A 679 -11.53 -13.42 33.27
CA LYS A 679 -12.19 -12.69 32.18
C LYS A 679 -13.68 -12.52 32.51
N ILE A 680 -14.12 -11.27 32.70
CA ILE A 680 -15.52 -10.94 32.98
C ILE A 680 -16.35 -10.91 31.70
N TRP A 681 -15.90 -10.15 30.69
CA TRP A 681 -16.63 -10.02 29.41
C TRP A 681 -15.67 -9.81 28.22
N SER A 682 -16.20 -10.04 27.02
CA SER A 682 -15.53 -9.76 25.76
C SER A 682 -16.53 -9.29 24.70
N PHE A 683 -16.27 -8.16 24.06
CA PHE A 683 -17.10 -7.56 23.00
C PHE A 683 -16.34 -7.58 21.67
N THR A 684 -17.04 -7.78 20.54
CA THR A 684 -16.44 -7.79 19.20
C THR A 684 -16.99 -6.65 18.34
N ALA A 685 -16.10 -5.73 17.96
CA ALA A 685 -16.39 -4.63 17.05
C ALA A 685 -16.57 -5.10 15.60
N ARG A 686 -16.92 -4.16 14.70
CA ARG A 686 -17.00 -4.41 13.25
C ARG A 686 -15.63 -4.53 12.55
N GLY A 687 -14.53 -4.22 13.24
CA GLY A 687 -13.17 -4.26 12.68
C GLY A 687 -12.12 -4.07 13.77
N ARG A 688 -10.84 -4.03 13.37
CA ARG A 688 -9.68 -3.97 14.27
C ARG A 688 -9.77 -2.83 15.31
N VAL A 689 -9.31 -3.11 16.53
CA VAL A 689 -9.25 -2.16 17.66
C VAL A 689 -7.80 -2.07 18.16
N ASP A 690 -7.12 -0.96 17.89
CA ASP A 690 -5.68 -0.80 18.18
C ASP A 690 -5.38 -0.21 19.57
N THR A 691 -6.40 0.30 20.28
CA THR A 691 -6.24 1.01 21.55
C THR A 691 -7.17 0.47 22.64
N PRO A 692 -6.77 0.55 23.93
CA PRO A 692 -7.68 0.20 25.02
C PRO A 692 -8.83 1.20 25.12
N PRO A 693 -9.98 0.80 25.72
CA PRO A 693 -11.08 1.72 25.96
C PRO A 693 -10.70 2.84 26.94
N THR A 694 -11.44 3.93 26.89
CA THR A 694 -11.44 4.96 27.93
C THR A 694 -12.64 4.72 28.85
N ILE A 695 -12.37 4.63 30.14
CA ILE A 695 -13.38 4.40 31.17
C ILE A 695 -13.86 5.74 31.71
N HIS A 696 -15.16 6.03 31.55
CA HIS A 696 -15.80 7.26 32.04
C HIS A 696 -17.20 6.94 32.57
N ARG A 697 -17.51 7.30 33.82
CA ARG A 697 -18.83 7.07 34.47
C ARG A 697 -19.46 5.70 34.17
N GLY A 698 -18.71 4.62 34.41
CA GLY A 698 -19.19 3.25 34.17
C GLY A 698 -19.40 2.87 32.70
N LEU A 699 -18.88 3.65 31.75
CA LEU A 699 -18.83 3.32 30.32
C LEU A 699 -17.40 3.01 29.88
N ALA A 700 -17.27 2.10 28.91
CA ALA A 700 -16.03 1.82 28.19
C ALA A 700 -16.16 2.33 26.73
N LEU A 701 -15.38 3.36 26.40
CA LEU A 701 -15.44 4.11 25.13
C LEU A 701 -14.24 3.80 24.23
N PHE A 702 -14.45 3.33 23.00
CA PHE A 702 -13.36 3.03 22.05
C PHE A 702 -13.77 3.16 20.58
N GLY A 703 -12.79 3.44 19.72
CA GLY A 703 -12.93 3.43 18.26
C GLY A 703 -12.48 2.11 17.62
N CYS A 704 -12.87 1.88 16.37
CA CYS A 704 -12.35 0.78 15.56
C CYS A 704 -12.07 1.19 14.10
N HIS A 705 -11.28 0.37 13.41
CA HIS A 705 -10.87 0.59 12.03
C HIS A 705 -11.98 0.44 10.99
N ALA A 706 -13.16 -0.07 11.37
CA ALA A 706 -14.36 -0.02 10.54
C ALA A 706 -15.05 1.35 10.52
N GLY A 707 -14.49 2.38 11.19
CA GLY A 707 -15.05 3.73 11.21
C GLY A 707 -16.20 3.93 12.20
N TYR A 708 -16.20 3.13 13.27
CA TYR A 708 -17.20 3.18 14.35
C TYR A 708 -16.57 3.54 15.70
N VAL A 709 -17.37 4.16 16.56
CA VAL A 709 -17.09 4.36 18.00
C VAL A 709 -18.19 3.71 18.82
N TYR A 710 -17.79 3.06 19.90
CA TYR A 710 -18.67 2.32 20.81
C TYR A 710 -18.62 2.90 22.22
N ALA A 711 -19.77 2.92 22.89
CA ALA A 711 -19.86 2.92 24.35
C ALA A 711 -20.48 1.61 24.82
N LEU A 712 -19.77 0.89 25.68
CA LEU A 712 -20.27 -0.28 26.39
C LEU A 712 -20.47 0.03 27.87
N ARG A 713 -21.33 -0.72 28.55
CA ARG A 713 -21.28 -0.87 30.00
C ARG A 713 -19.91 -1.40 30.41
N ALA A 714 -19.22 -0.69 31.30
CA ALA A 714 -17.87 -1.08 31.75
C ALA A 714 -17.89 -2.39 32.56
N ASP A 715 -18.97 -2.64 33.29
CA ASP A 715 -19.19 -3.83 34.13
C ASP A 715 -19.68 -5.06 33.36
N THR A 716 -20.55 -4.91 32.35
CA THR A 716 -21.14 -6.04 31.61
C THR A 716 -20.65 -6.23 30.18
N GLY A 717 -20.03 -5.21 29.57
CA GLY A 717 -19.65 -5.21 28.15
C GLY A 717 -20.84 -5.03 27.19
N GLU A 718 -22.05 -4.81 27.70
CA GLU A 718 -23.24 -4.63 26.87
C GLU A 718 -23.24 -3.27 26.15
N LEU A 719 -23.64 -3.27 24.89
CA LEU A 719 -23.67 -2.06 24.06
C LEU A 719 -24.70 -1.05 24.57
N VAL A 720 -24.23 0.18 24.81
CA VAL A 720 -25.06 1.34 25.15
C VAL A 720 -25.34 2.17 23.90
N TRP A 721 -24.31 2.48 23.11
CA TRP A 721 -24.46 3.08 21.77
C TRP A 721 -23.31 2.74 20.83
N GLU A 722 -23.58 2.66 19.52
CA GLU A 722 -22.58 2.69 18.44
C GLU A 722 -22.81 3.94 17.55
N CYS A 723 -21.74 4.60 17.12
CA CYS A 723 -21.77 5.76 16.23
C CYS A 723 -20.90 5.48 15.00
N ARG A 724 -21.42 5.67 13.78
CA ARG A 724 -20.61 5.62 12.55
C ARG A 724 -19.97 6.99 12.32
N ALA A 725 -18.66 7.07 12.55
CA ALA A 725 -17.85 8.26 12.29
C ALA A 725 -17.50 8.41 10.80
N ALA A 726 -17.48 7.31 10.04
CA ALA A 726 -17.35 7.34 8.58
C ALA A 726 -18.59 7.98 7.90
N PRO A 727 -18.41 8.88 6.91
CA PRO A 727 -19.50 9.43 6.10
C PRO A 727 -20.38 8.37 5.42
N VAL A 728 -19.77 7.26 4.99
CA VAL A 728 -20.41 6.14 4.30
C VAL A 728 -19.85 4.82 4.83
N ASP A 729 -20.64 3.74 4.77
CA ASP A 729 -20.16 2.37 5.06
C ASP A 729 -19.46 1.83 3.80
N GLU A 730 -18.22 2.28 3.62
CA GLU A 730 -17.31 1.86 2.56
C GLU A 730 -16.06 1.23 3.18
N ARG A 731 -15.49 0.23 2.49
CA ARG A 731 -14.39 -0.60 2.96
C ARG A 731 -13.34 -0.79 1.88
N ILE A 732 -12.10 -0.62 2.31
CA ILE A 732 -10.86 -0.88 1.58
C ILE A 732 -10.07 -1.96 2.31
N VAL A 733 -8.87 -2.28 1.81
CA VAL A 733 -7.90 -3.10 2.56
C VAL A 733 -6.75 -2.24 3.05
N ALA A 734 -6.41 -2.35 4.32
CA ALA A 734 -5.26 -1.71 4.93
C ALA A 734 -4.55 -2.70 5.87
N TYR A 735 -3.22 -2.78 5.77
CA TYR A 735 -2.36 -3.63 6.61
C TYR A 735 -2.82 -5.09 6.70
N GLY A 736 -3.32 -5.64 5.58
CA GLY A 736 -3.81 -7.01 5.49
C GLY A 736 -5.21 -7.26 6.05
N GLN A 737 -5.99 -6.22 6.37
CA GLN A 737 -7.34 -6.33 6.93
C GLN A 737 -8.35 -5.43 6.20
N VAL A 738 -9.64 -5.78 6.27
CA VAL A 738 -10.73 -4.93 5.78
C VAL A 738 -10.93 -3.78 6.76
N GLU A 739 -10.81 -2.54 6.28
CA GLU A 739 -10.94 -1.31 7.09
C GLU A 739 -11.78 -0.27 6.34
N SER A 740 -12.37 0.69 7.04
CA SER A 740 -12.98 1.87 6.42
C SER A 740 -11.89 2.81 5.87
N PRO A 741 -12.15 3.64 4.83
CA PRO A 741 -11.32 4.80 4.50
C PRO A 741 -11.14 5.77 5.69
N TRP A 742 -12.14 5.85 6.59
CA TRP A 742 -12.11 6.65 7.82
C TRP A 742 -12.07 5.74 9.07
N PRO A 743 -10.94 5.07 9.37
CA PRO A 743 -10.81 4.30 10.60
C PRO A 743 -10.86 5.27 11.79
N VAL A 744 -11.27 4.78 12.96
CA VAL A 744 -11.04 5.49 14.24
C VAL A 744 -9.89 4.76 14.96
N PRO A 745 -8.62 5.05 14.64
CA PRO A 745 -7.48 4.30 15.17
C PRO A 745 -7.13 4.68 16.60
N GLY A 746 -7.54 5.88 17.05
CA GLY A 746 -7.08 6.46 18.30
C GLY A 746 -7.86 6.06 19.54
N SER A 747 -7.22 6.19 20.71
CA SER A 747 -7.92 6.16 22.00
C SER A 747 -8.84 7.37 22.07
N VAL A 748 -10.12 7.12 22.39
CA VAL A 748 -11.04 8.19 22.77
C VAL A 748 -10.38 9.04 23.89
N LEU A 749 -10.61 10.34 23.88
CA LEU A 749 -10.26 11.24 24.97
C LEU A 749 -11.55 11.76 25.59
N VAL A 750 -11.71 11.63 26.90
CA VAL A 750 -12.79 12.31 27.62
C VAL A 750 -12.20 13.48 28.41
N ASN A 751 -12.77 14.67 28.22
CA ASN A 751 -12.46 15.89 28.96
C ASN A 751 -13.77 16.67 29.17
N ASN A 752 -14.02 17.17 30.38
CA ASN A 752 -15.21 17.98 30.72
C ASN A 752 -16.53 17.40 30.16
N ASP A 753 -16.81 16.12 30.45
CA ASP A 753 -17.98 15.38 29.94
C ASP A 753 -18.16 15.44 28.42
N THR A 754 -17.07 15.52 27.66
CA THR A 754 -17.06 15.47 26.19
C THR A 754 -16.13 14.36 25.75
N ALA A 755 -16.62 13.44 24.92
CA ALA A 755 -15.79 12.42 24.29
C ALA A 755 -15.31 12.91 22.91
N HIS A 756 -14.01 12.87 22.69
CA HIS A 756 -13.35 13.27 21.46
C HIS A 756 -12.65 12.09 20.80
N PHE A 757 -12.71 12.03 19.47
CA PHE A 757 -12.05 11.03 18.64
C PHE A 757 -11.85 11.56 17.21
N VAL A 758 -11.09 10.82 16.40
CA VAL A 758 -10.71 11.22 15.05
C VAL A 758 -10.96 10.07 14.08
N ALA A 759 -11.53 10.36 12.92
CA ALA A 759 -11.76 9.38 11.85
C ALA A 759 -11.06 9.82 10.56
N GLY A 760 -10.21 8.97 9.97
CA GLY A 760 -9.45 9.29 8.75
C GLY A 760 -8.02 8.73 8.73
N ARG A 761 -7.28 8.98 7.65
CA ARG A 761 -5.84 8.66 7.53
C ARG A 761 -4.98 9.76 6.91
N GLN A 762 -5.55 10.59 6.05
CA GLN A 762 -4.84 11.64 5.32
C GLN A 762 -5.83 12.80 5.05
N GLU A 763 -5.41 14.04 5.20
CA GLU A 763 -6.25 15.22 4.98
C GLU A 763 -6.66 15.39 3.50
N LEU A 764 -5.79 15.03 2.55
CA LEU A 764 -6.03 15.21 1.12
C LEU A 764 -6.63 13.98 0.42
N ALA A 765 -7.00 12.94 1.18
CA ALA A 765 -7.63 11.73 0.67
C ALA A 765 -8.98 11.48 1.34
N ASP A 766 -9.88 10.79 0.64
CA ASP A 766 -11.16 10.29 1.14
C ASP A 766 -12.05 11.42 1.73
N GLY A 767 -11.92 12.65 1.24
CA GLY A 767 -12.65 13.81 1.79
C GLY A 767 -12.13 14.32 3.15
N GLY A 768 -10.97 13.83 3.59
CA GLY A 768 -10.19 14.34 4.71
C GLY A 768 -10.42 13.67 6.07
N VAL A 769 -9.76 14.22 7.09
CA VAL A 769 -9.80 13.73 8.47
C VAL A 769 -10.91 14.45 9.24
N LEU A 770 -11.72 13.70 9.98
CA LEU A 770 -12.86 14.21 10.74
C LEU A 770 -12.56 14.14 12.24
N VAL A 771 -12.54 15.28 12.92
CA VAL A 771 -12.37 15.40 14.38
C VAL A 771 -13.73 15.61 15.02
N PHE A 772 -14.07 14.77 16.02
CA PHE A 772 -15.38 14.75 16.66
C PHE A 772 -15.34 15.25 18.10
N ALA A 773 -16.46 15.83 18.53
CA ALA A 773 -16.87 15.89 19.92
C ALA A 773 -18.30 15.35 20.05
N VAL A 774 -18.50 14.39 20.96
CA VAL A 774 -19.81 13.80 21.27
C VAL A 774 -20.09 13.82 22.76
N ASP A 775 -21.35 13.68 23.12
CA ASP A 775 -21.74 13.34 24.49
C ASP A 775 -21.36 11.88 24.80
N PRO A 776 -20.60 11.58 25.88
CA PRO A 776 -20.18 10.20 26.19
C PRO A 776 -21.36 9.28 26.56
N MET A 777 -22.47 9.82 27.08
CA MET A 777 -23.61 9.03 27.56
C MET A 777 -24.59 8.69 26.45
N THR A 778 -24.74 9.55 25.44
CA THR A 778 -25.71 9.36 24.34
C THR A 778 -25.08 9.09 22.98
N GLY A 779 -23.80 9.43 22.78
CA GLY A 779 -23.12 9.39 21.48
C GLY A 779 -23.48 10.57 20.57
N GLU A 780 -24.35 11.49 21.01
CA GLU A 780 -24.85 12.59 20.18
C GLU A 780 -23.74 13.61 19.86
N LYS A 781 -23.62 13.94 18.56
CA LYS A 781 -22.66 14.92 18.03
C LYS A 781 -22.87 16.30 18.66
N ARG A 782 -21.84 16.82 19.35
CA ARG A 782 -21.74 18.22 19.76
C ARG A 782 -21.15 19.08 18.65
N TRP A 783 -20.05 18.62 18.04
CA TRP A 783 -19.49 19.22 16.82
C TRP A 783 -18.64 18.20 16.04
N VAL A 784 -18.40 18.49 14.75
CA VAL A 784 -17.41 17.80 13.90
C VAL A 784 -16.66 18.86 13.09
N HIS A 785 -15.34 18.73 13.03
CA HIS A 785 -14.46 19.53 12.18
C HIS A 785 -13.84 18.64 11.10
N ARG A 786 -13.65 19.15 9.88
CA ARG A 786 -12.95 18.45 8.78
C ARG A 786 -11.62 19.12 8.52
N LEU A 787 -10.54 18.35 8.54
CA LEU A 787 -9.23 18.73 8.02
C LEU A 787 -9.11 18.17 6.60
N ASN A 788 -9.14 19.05 5.61
CA ASN A 788 -8.99 18.67 4.19
C ASN A 788 -8.04 19.58 3.41
N ASP A 789 -7.09 20.19 4.11
CA ASP A 789 -6.02 20.99 3.55
C ASP A 789 -4.68 20.71 4.27
N ILE A 790 -3.60 21.20 3.70
CA ILE A 790 -2.29 21.28 4.36
C ILE A 790 -1.96 22.77 4.48
N PRO A 791 -2.13 23.39 5.66
CA PRO A 791 -1.94 24.83 5.82
C PRO A 791 -0.50 25.22 5.49
N GLN A 792 -0.34 25.97 4.41
CA GLN A 792 0.93 26.44 3.87
C GLN A 792 1.03 27.96 4.07
N LYS A 793 2.25 28.44 4.32
CA LYS A 793 2.53 29.87 4.34
C LYS A 793 2.51 30.39 2.90
N ALA A 794 1.48 31.16 2.57
CA ALA A 794 1.30 31.74 1.25
C ALA A 794 2.49 32.64 0.86
N ASP A 795 2.85 32.62 -0.43
CA ASP A 795 3.79 33.57 -1.04
C ASP A 795 3.24 35.01 -0.90
N PRO A 796 3.97 35.93 -0.25
CA PRO A 796 3.57 37.34 -0.13
C PRO A 796 3.35 38.07 -1.46
N THR A 797 3.91 37.56 -2.56
CA THR A 797 3.81 38.08 -3.92
C THR A 797 2.75 37.37 -4.78
N GLY A 798 2.31 36.17 -4.37
CA GLY A 798 1.35 35.33 -5.10
C GLY A 798 1.86 34.77 -6.43
N GLN A 799 3.16 34.80 -6.71
CA GLN A 799 3.76 34.33 -7.97
C GLN A 799 4.20 32.86 -7.93
N ASN A 800 4.50 32.36 -6.73
CA ASN A 800 4.95 31.01 -6.43
C ASN A 800 3.93 30.31 -5.51
N PRO A 801 2.98 29.53 -6.05
CA PRO A 801 1.99 28.78 -5.25
C PRO A 801 2.61 27.64 -4.41
N TYR A 802 3.94 27.56 -4.35
CA TYR A 802 4.71 26.53 -3.65
C TYR A 802 5.65 27.10 -2.57
N GLU A 803 5.57 28.41 -2.24
CA GLU A 803 6.27 28.95 -1.08
C GLU A 803 5.78 28.30 0.23
N GLY A 804 6.63 28.23 1.25
CA GLY A 804 6.26 27.72 2.57
C GLY A 804 6.04 26.20 2.67
N PHE A 805 5.89 25.47 1.56
CA PHE A 805 5.56 24.04 1.56
C PHE A 805 6.48 23.18 2.45
N TYR A 806 7.80 23.36 2.33
CA TYR A 806 8.79 22.66 3.15
C TYR A 806 8.98 23.24 4.56
N GLU A 807 8.37 24.39 4.89
CA GLU A 807 8.48 24.99 6.23
C GLU A 807 7.69 24.20 7.30
N ASN A 808 6.83 23.26 6.88
CA ASN A 808 6.03 22.36 7.72
C ASN A 808 6.69 21.01 8.04
N SER A 809 7.97 20.83 7.70
CA SER A 809 8.71 19.55 7.66
C SER A 809 9.08 18.92 9.03
N GLY A 810 8.29 19.17 10.08
CA GLY A 810 8.56 18.66 11.42
C GLY A 810 8.33 17.15 11.60
N LEU A 811 7.32 16.58 10.93
CA LEU A 811 6.82 15.23 11.21
C LEU A 811 6.87 14.29 9.99
N GLU A 812 6.97 12.98 10.25
CA GLU A 812 6.96 11.96 9.19
C GLU A 812 5.54 11.71 8.61
N PHE A 813 4.50 11.94 9.43
CA PHE A 813 3.07 11.93 9.15
C PHE A 813 2.36 12.73 10.27
N ASP A 814 1.10 13.13 10.08
CA ASP A 814 0.28 13.73 11.15
C ASP A 814 -0.43 12.59 11.90
N PRO A 815 -0.03 12.24 13.15
CA PRO A 815 -0.71 11.22 13.94
C PRO A 815 -2.14 11.62 14.29
N VAL A 816 -3.11 10.93 13.69
CA VAL A 816 -4.55 11.01 13.98
C VAL A 816 -5.00 10.08 15.12
N ASP A 817 -4.05 9.41 15.78
CA ASP A 817 -4.26 8.31 16.73
C ASP A 817 -4.23 8.73 18.21
N ILE A 818 -3.80 9.95 18.54
CA ILE A 818 -3.84 10.49 19.90
C ILE A 818 -4.38 11.91 19.93
N LEU A 819 -5.37 12.07 20.81
CA LEU A 819 -5.82 13.35 21.32
C LEU A 819 -5.33 13.55 22.77
N HIS A 820 -4.99 14.80 23.09
CA HIS A 820 -4.71 15.27 24.45
C HIS A 820 -5.29 16.67 24.67
N VAL A 821 -5.47 17.06 25.93
CA VAL A 821 -5.85 18.44 26.30
C VAL A 821 -4.64 19.37 26.10
N GLU A 822 -4.89 20.58 25.58
CA GLU A 822 -3.90 21.67 25.48
C GLU A 822 -4.61 22.98 25.84
N GLY A 823 -4.22 23.61 26.95
CA GLY A 823 -4.96 24.74 27.53
C GLY A 823 -6.41 24.36 27.87
N ASP A 824 -7.36 25.20 27.43
CA ASP A 824 -8.81 24.91 27.52
C ASP A 824 -9.33 24.06 26.34
N GLY A 825 -8.45 23.69 25.40
CA GLY A 825 -8.80 23.05 24.12
C GLY A 825 -8.26 21.62 23.98
N LEU A 826 -8.08 21.23 22.71
CA LEU A 826 -7.68 19.89 22.28
C LEU A 826 -6.47 20.01 21.34
N ALA A 827 -5.54 19.07 21.40
CA ALA A 827 -4.45 18.98 20.43
C ALA A 827 -4.31 17.57 19.83
N MET A 828 -4.01 17.55 18.52
CA MET A 828 -3.74 16.37 17.70
C MET A 828 -2.52 16.66 16.81
N SER A 829 -1.41 15.94 16.98
CA SER A 829 -0.18 16.27 16.26
C SER A 829 0.23 17.75 16.48
N ARG A 830 0.35 18.54 15.39
CA ARG A 830 0.56 20.00 15.32
C ARG A 830 -0.72 20.84 15.35
N TRP A 831 -1.90 20.21 15.25
CA TRP A 831 -3.19 20.86 15.17
C TRP A 831 -3.75 21.15 16.58
N ILE A 832 -4.19 22.38 16.82
CA ILE A 832 -4.76 22.84 18.10
C ILE A 832 -6.18 23.33 17.82
N PHE A 833 -7.15 22.84 18.59
CA PHE A 833 -8.58 23.13 18.44
C PHE A 833 -9.12 23.82 19.70
N SER A 834 -9.96 24.85 19.52
CA SER A 834 -10.78 25.35 20.63
C SER A 834 -11.77 24.28 21.12
N ALA A 835 -12.22 24.40 22.37
CA ALA A 835 -13.19 23.46 22.97
C ALA A 835 -14.49 23.29 22.15
N ASP A 836 -14.89 24.32 21.40
CA ASP A 836 -16.06 24.33 20.52
C ASP A 836 -15.77 23.93 19.06
N GLY A 837 -14.53 23.53 18.74
CA GLY A 837 -14.10 23.05 17.42
C GLY A 837 -14.11 24.10 16.31
N LYS A 838 -14.32 25.39 16.62
CA LYS A 838 -14.45 26.47 15.62
C LYS A 838 -13.13 27.10 15.22
N ASN A 839 -12.23 27.28 16.17
CA ASN A 839 -10.90 27.84 15.91
C ASN A 839 -9.91 26.68 15.83
N VAL A 840 -9.19 26.60 14.72
CA VAL A 840 -8.11 25.64 14.51
C VAL A 840 -6.85 26.41 14.18
N ASP A 841 -5.77 26.11 14.88
CA ASP A 841 -4.43 26.65 14.66
C ASP A 841 -3.44 25.51 14.44
N VAL A 842 -2.32 25.82 13.78
CA VAL A 842 -1.26 24.86 13.47
C VAL A 842 0.10 25.41 13.86
N ASP A 843 0.63 24.88 14.96
CA ASP A 843 2.01 25.14 15.38
C ASP A 843 2.88 23.91 15.11
N LYS A 844 3.71 24.01 14.09
CA LYS A 844 4.70 22.99 13.69
C LYS A 844 5.71 22.63 14.78
N TRP A 845 5.93 23.51 15.76
CA TRP A 845 6.80 23.24 16.91
C TRP A 845 6.03 22.70 18.10
N ASN A 846 4.72 22.94 18.23
CA ASN A 846 3.91 22.39 19.33
C ASN A 846 3.69 20.88 19.23
N ALA A 847 3.85 20.31 18.02
CA ALA A 847 4.03 18.86 17.83
C ALA A 847 5.22 18.29 18.63
N PHE A 848 6.11 19.14 19.17
CA PHE A 848 7.25 18.73 19.98
C PHE A 848 7.24 19.41 21.37
N ALA A 849 7.72 18.68 22.38
CA ALA A 849 8.21 19.24 23.62
C ALA A 849 9.73 19.37 23.53
N LYS A 850 10.26 20.50 24.00
CA LYS A 850 11.69 20.75 24.12
C LYS A 850 12.12 20.46 25.55
N LEU A 851 13.10 19.57 25.72
CA LEU A 851 13.57 19.11 27.03
C LEU A 851 15.06 19.39 27.16
N ASP A 852 15.46 20.00 28.27
CA ASP A 852 16.87 20.02 28.66
C ASP A 852 17.18 18.72 29.41
N THR A 853 18.09 17.92 28.86
CA THR A 853 18.50 16.63 29.44
C THR A 853 19.74 16.76 30.33
N GLY A 854 20.27 17.96 30.53
CA GLY A 854 21.58 18.22 31.15
C GLY A 854 22.76 17.84 30.24
N GLY A 855 22.54 17.03 29.20
CA GLY A 855 23.48 16.76 28.11
C GLY A 855 23.24 17.60 26.85
N GLY A 856 22.28 18.55 26.91
CA GLY A 856 21.81 19.34 25.78
C GLY A 856 20.30 19.24 25.58
N GLU A 857 19.80 20.09 24.68
CA GLU A 857 18.38 20.17 24.34
C GLU A 857 17.96 19.02 23.41
N VAL A 858 16.90 18.29 23.78
CA VAL A 858 16.31 17.21 23.01
C VAL A 858 14.86 17.56 22.71
N TRP A 859 14.44 17.38 21.45
CA TRP A 859 13.06 17.53 21.03
C TRP A 859 12.38 16.17 20.98
N VAL A 860 11.20 16.06 21.60
CA VAL A 860 10.38 14.84 21.62
C VAL A 860 9.00 15.14 21.06
N PRO A 861 8.37 14.24 20.27
CA PRO A 861 6.98 14.42 19.88
C PRO A 861 6.05 14.51 21.09
N ARG A 862 5.09 15.44 21.08
CA ARG A 862 3.96 15.42 22.03
C ARG A 862 2.94 14.37 21.58
N GLY A 863 2.15 13.89 22.54
CA GLY A 863 0.94 13.09 22.34
C GLY A 863 0.90 12.21 21.10
N SER A 864 1.79 11.21 20.97
CA SER A 864 1.83 10.28 19.83
C SER A 864 2.25 8.86 20.27
N TRP A 865 1.80 7.82 19.55
CA TRP A 865 2.16 6.42 19.86
C TRP A 865 3.63 6.08 19.54
N THR A 866 4.25 6.82 18.63
CA THR A 866 5.56 6.48 18.07
C THR A 866 6.49 7.69 17.89
N TYR A 867 7.72 7.54 18.36
CA TYR A 867 8.87 8.18 17.74
C TYR A 867 9.12 7.47 16.39
N GLY A 868 9.10 8.21 15.26
CA GLY A 868 9.49 7.68 13.95
C GLY A 868 10.99 7.32 13.92
N ALA A 869 11.47 6.34 13.16
CA ALA A 869 10.79 5.60 12.09
C ALA A 869 10.60 4.11 12.45
N ARG A 870 9.43 3.54 12.14
CA ARG A 870 9.21 2.08 12.07
C ARG A 870 9.28 1.54 10.63
N HIS A 871 9.25 2.41 9.63
CA HIS A 871 9.19 2.02 8.21
C HIS A 871 10.55 1.82 7.54
N GLN A 872 11.64 2.25 8.18
CA GLN A 872 13.00 2.07 7.69
C GLN A 872 13.99 2.01 8.85
N ASP A 873 14.89 1.03 8.83
CA ASP A 873 16.21 1.22 9.43
C ASP A 873 16.92 2.34 8.64
N ARG A 874 16.88 3.58 9.14
CA ARG A 874 17.81 4.61 8.67
C ARG A 874 19.23 4.07 8.83
N PHE A 875 20.04 4.26 7.79
CA PHE A 875 21.39 3.72 7.58
C PHE A 875 22.14 3.24 8.84
N ARG A 876 22.74 2.04 8.77
CA ARG A 876 23.68 1.53 9.80
C ARG A 876 24.80 2.56 10.07
N GLY A 877 24.62 3.40 11.08
CA GLY A 877 25.59 4.41 11.48
C GLY A 877 25.01 5.63 12.23
N GLU A 878 23.79 6.08 11.91
CA GLU A 878 23.41 7.47 12.27
C GLU A 878 22.61 7.68 13.57
N ALA A 879 21.98 6.66 14.15
CA ALA A 879 21.38 6.79 15.48
C ALA A 879 21.27 5.45 16.25
N PRO A 880 21.82 5.31 17.46
CA PRO A 880 21.48 4.20 18.34
C PRO A 880 20.03 4.38 18.85
N ARG A 881 19.18 3.39 18.58
CA ARG A 881 17.75 3.35 18.96
C ARG A 881 17.57 3.68 20.45
N ARG A 882 16.97 4.85 20.77
CA ARG A 882 16.54 5.23 22.12
C ARG A 882 15.04 5.53 22.13
N PRO A 883 14.19 4.73 22.80
CA PRO A 883 12.81 5.12 23.03
C PRO A 883 12.77 6.25 24.07
N LEU A 884 12.38 7.45 23.65
CA LEU A 884 12.17 8.59 24.53
C LEU A 884 10.80 8.48 25.22
N VAL A 885 10.77 7.78 26.35
CA VAL A 885 9.72 7.96 27.36
C VAL A 885 10.15 9.12 28.25
N VAL A 886 9.34 10.16 28.30
CA VAL A 886 9.63 11.37 29.08
C VAL A 886 8.69 11.38 30.26
N PHE A 887 9.28 11.29 31.45
CA PHE A 887 8.58 11.54 32.70
C PHE A 887 8.38 13.04 32.88
N ARG A 888 7.28 13.42 33.51
CA ARG A 888 7.05 14.78 33.99
C ARG A 888 7.91 14.97 35.25
N ASP A 889 8.93 15.83 35.19
CA ASP A 889 9.55 16.33 36.41
C ASP A 889 8.49 17.09 37.23
N GLY A 890 8.55 16.93 38.57
CA GLY A 890 7.47 17.23 39.51
C GLY A 890 7.20 18.70 39.81
#